data_AF-A0A8H3ZGY6-F1
#
_entry.id   AF-A0A8H3ZGY6-F1
#
_cell.length_a   1.000
_cell.length_b   1.000
_cell.length_c   1.000
_cell.angle_alpha   90.00
_cell.angle_beta   90.00
_cell.angle_gamma   90.00
#
_symmetry.space_group_name_H-M   'P 1'
#
loop_
_entity.id
_entity.type
_entity.pdbx_description
1 polymer ?
#
loop_
_entity_poly.entity_id
_entity_poly.type
_entity_poly.pdbx_seq_one_letter_code
_entity_poly.pdbx_strand_id
1 'polypeptide(L)'
;MTTALPLDHVALRSGTPAEVAQYLRGVRASTADPAPITTQLHDAVVQGSIPHAVFALWTPLHRDARSTVAGLQQSESLLERKTVIKAFVKATRSAVTMDEIWNVAGGTPGIVALMSNLSTDEIKLLCNGLAKTVSLCGSRPERHARLTELVELLLSQENPDPRPLQMCYKRILPACTTTKVAEHEESRLSWSQRQQAILLRAHSALYETRFLDTLLSAETDDVDFNAWKQLVNNSPGFAKDVLSKVLKADGPLPMKADDFVKLAEDITKPLHRRRSSTEKTLAFEILEDLIAIFEKHSDLTKYVNVEPNGVLLNVVKFWEHARSTRPRIQRHLVKLIGLVHESYFKSAKNVTDMVRYIHPAVSYRLFRLTVQSSAYHSFDIEEDADGSKASFKKLKGPWPADLFTAFADDDADASLRLFRKLISTFPESQFLICSSLYRCSIVESAREPETDKGDPYILEAFLVHASSREATSSGSNTSNLVKQRLQDCKDKAARARDWVFRKGWATIALNLSVATGSFDVFADTIVWARRFNKDSNAVKQLYSYNNFPTIEATDLLSGIPSFPFRLENPKTGIKQSVESGNRILMQLLETAVMALREPSFQQYDWSCITSFPEKVIERRLVRANKLERAPHSLSDDEVFDFLWKPTIEFLIEAEKYLLQPNMDRLYPREIKGLIHSIDFDFANNLRPHSARFLDTLAQERDKLWKEYRPRHFPAVHDVETPWPRGLPVQYLCPREVASARDLPYVCGRIEAVVFGTPGILLREPPTDTELRDAIGPCIEDYCYALKTYVNTASDASERDTRVRKAWRHAVDNLSGDQMTKSESLDYWSYTFSSRANVKLPLDVESELPSRLQPVLPDVDDPDLPTEWNLYLQSDGILWDKGPNNGREIPATILTQMINHGGPWFAPTIIDNQSPWDDGVWLEPPTHTWNFWPMKGDLPVS
;
A
#
# COMPACT_ATOMS: atom_id res chain seq x y z
N MET A 1 15.29 48.01 -33.12
CA MET A 1 13.99 47.31 -33.18
C MET A 1 14.26 45.85 -33.50
N THR A 2 14.44 45.02 -32.48
CA THR A 2 14.55 43.56 -32.61
C THR A 2 13.13 43.01 -32.63
N THR A 3 12.63 42.68 -33.82
CA THR A 3 11.33 42.02 -34.02
C THR A 3 11.33 40.70 -33.26
N ALA A 4 10.52 40.61 -32.20
CA ALA A 4 10.34 39.39 -31.43
C ALA A 4 9.81 38.26 -32.33
N LEU A 5 10.33 37.04 -32.14
CA LEU A 5 9.86 35.86 -32.85
C LEU A 5 8.33 35.72 -32.66
N PRO A 6 7.53 35.68 -33.75
CA PRO A 6 6.10 35.47 -33.61
C PRO A 6 5.85 34.09 -33.01
N LEU A 7 5.09 34.05 -31.92
CA LEU A 7 4.72 32.80 -31.26
C LEU A 7 3.70 32.05 -32.11
N ASP A 8 3.90 30.74 -32.22
CA ASP A 8 2.95 29.86 -32.88
C ASP A 8 1.77 29.58 -31.93
N HIS A 9 0.73 30.41 -32.04
CA HIS A 9 -0.48 30.27 -31.23
C HIS A 9 -1.25 28.98 -31.52
N VAL A 10 -1.02 28.32 -32.67
CA VAL A 10 -1.61 27.01 -32.95
C VAL A 10 -0.89 25.96 -32.12
N ALA A 11 0.44 25.91 -32.19
CA ALA A 11 1.26 24.99 -31.38
C ALA A 11 1.05 25.18 -29.87
N LEU A 12 0.86 26.42 -29.40
CA LEU A 12 0.58 26.73 -27.99
C LEU A 12 -0.84 26.33 -27.54
N ARG A 13 -1.81 26.24 -28.46
CA ARG A 13 -3.20 25.85 -28.15
C ARG A 13 -3.42 24.34 -28.21
N SER A 14 -2.91 23.69 -29.26
CA SER A 14 -3.20 22.29 -29.56
C SER A 14 -2.13 21.32 -29.05
N GLY A 15 -0.97 21.83 -28.61
CA GLY A 15 0.12 20.99 -28.11
C GLY A 15 -0.13 20.46 -26.70
N THR A 16 0.47 19.33 -26.37
CA THR A 16 0.46 18.80 -25.00
C THR A 16 1.20 19.70 -24.02
N PRO A 17 0.93 19.69 -22.69
CA PRO A 17 1.74 20.44 -21.74
C PRO A 17 3.25 20.15 -21.85
N ALA A 18 3.63 18.93 -22.26
CA ALA A 18 5.02 18.56 -22.51
C ALA A 18 5.58 19.19 -23.80
N GLU A 19 4.80 19.14 -24.89
CA GLU A 19 5.16 19.74 -26.19
C GLU A 19 5.20 21.27 -26.11
N VAL A 20 4.21 21.89 -25.48
CA VAL A 20 4.16 23.33 -25.21
C VAL A 20 5.34 23.73 -24.35
N ALA A 21 5.67 22.97 -23.29
CA ALA A 21 6.86 23.25 -22.49
C ALA A 21 8.17 23.07 -23.29
N GLN A 22 8.24 22.09 -24.21
CA GLN A 22 9.40 21.88 -25.07
C GLN A 22 9.55 23.01 -26.12
N TYR A 23 8.45 23.42 -26.74
CA TYR A 23 8.38 24.56 -27.65
C TYR A 23 8.81 25.84 -26.93
N LEU A 24 8.23 26.14 -25.78
CA LEU A 24 8.59 27.31 -24.98
C LEU A 24 10.05 27.28 -24.50
N ARG A 25 10.62 26.09 -24.21
CA ARG A 25 12.08 25.97 -23.96
C ARG A 25 12.90 26.32 -25.19
N GLY A 26 12.49 25.87 -26.38
CA GLY A 26 13.13 26.22 -27.64
C GLY A 26 13.07 27.72 -27.94
N VAL A 27 11.91 28.34 -27.74
CA VAL A 27 11.71 29.79 -27.85
C VAL A 27 12.58 30.55 -26.85
N ARG A 28 12.65 30.08 -25.59
CA ARG A 28 13.51 30.68 -24.57
C ARG A 28 14.99 30.58 -24.90
N ALA A 29 15.44 29.44 -25.43
CA ALA A 29 16.83 29.21 -25.82
C ALA A 29 17.25 30.06 -27.03
N SER A 30 16.30 30.34 -27.93
CA SER A 30 16.52 31.12 -29.15
C SER A 30 16.44 32.64 -28.93
N THR A 31 16.08 33.08 -27.72
CA THR A 31 15.84 34.51 -27.42
C THR A 31 16.69 34.99 -26.25
N ALA A 32 17.46 36.06 -26.48
CA ALA A 32 18.29 36.68 -25.44
C ALA A 32 17.44 37.41 -24.38
N ASP A 33 16.38 38.12 -24.81
CA ASP A 33 15.46 38.86 -23.93
C ASP A 33 14.06 38.19 -23.91
N PRO A 34 13.62 37.60 -22.79
CA PRO A 34 12.31 36.95 -22.70
C PRO A 34 11.14 37.92 -22.44
N ALA A 35 11.37 39.21 -22.20
CA ALA A 35 10.30 40.16 -21.90
C ALA A 35 9.29 40.31 -23.05
N PRO A 36 9.69 40.47 -24.33
CA PRO A 36 8.75 40.56 -25.44
C PRO A 36 7.89 39.31 -25.62
N ILE A 37 8.43 38.13 -25.33
CA ILE A 37 7.70 36.86 -25.37
C ILE A 37 6.66 36.80 -24.25
N THR A 38 7.03 37.26 -23.05
CA THR A 38 6.11 37.32 -21.91
C THR A 38 4.94 38.25 -22.21
N THR A 39 5.19 39.41 -22.82
CA THR A 39 4.14 40.34 -23.27
C THR A 39 3.24 39.70 -24.33
N GLN A 40 3.81 39.07 -25.36
CA GLN A 40 3.00 38.39 -26.39
C GLN A 40 2.14 37.26 -25.81
N LEU A 41 2.67 36.47 -24.88
CA LEU A 41 1.90 35.42 -24.20
C LEU A 41 0.78 36.01 -23.34
N HIS A 42 1.04 37.10 -22.62
CA HIS A 42 0.01 37.81 -21.84
C HIS A 42 -1.10 38.33 -22.75
N ASP A 43 -0.76 39.06 -23.81
CA ASP A 43 -1.72 39.60 -24.77
C ASP A 43 -2.56 38.49 -25.42
N ALA A 44 -1.92 37.37 -25.76
CA ALA A 44 -2.60 36.21 -26.33
C ALA A 44 -3.55 35.53 -25.33
N VAL A 45 -3.23 35.50 -24.03
CA VAL A 45 -4.15 34.99 -23.00
C VAL A 45 -5.33 35.96 -22.81
N VAL A 46 -5.07 37.27 -22.72
CA VAL A 46 -6.11 38.30 -22.55
C VAL A 46 -7.09 38.31 -23.73
N GLN A 47 -6.58 38.12 -24.94
CA GLN A 47 -7.40 38.01 -26.16
C GLN A 47 -8.10 36.66 -26.32
N GLY A 48 -7.92 35.71 -25.39
CA GLY A 48 -8.47 34.36 -25.48
C GLY A 48 -7.85 33.51 -26.60
N SER A 49 -6.73 33.94 -27.17
CA SER A 49 -6.02 33.27 -28.26
C SER A 49 -5.20 32.07 -27.81
N ILE A 50 -4.82 31.98 -26.52
CA ILE A 50 -4.19 30.79 -25.91
C ILE A 50 -4.72 30.55 -24.47
N PRO A 51 -4.74 29.31 -23.96
CA PRO A 51 -5.19 29.03 -22.59
C PRO A 51 -4.24 29.59 -21.52
N HIS A 52 -4.78 29.96 -20.36
CA HIS A 52 -4.00 30.43 -19.20
C HIS A 52 -2.90 29.44 -18.75
N ALA A 53 -3.13 28.14 -18.92
CA ALA A 53 -2.16 27.09 -18.57
C ALA A 53 -0.82 27.27 -19.32
N VAL A 54 -0.81 27.85 -20.52
CA VAL A 54 0.40 28.11 -21.31
C VAL A 54 1.29 29.14 -20.61
N PHE A 55 0.71 30.21 -20.10
CA PHE A 55 1.44 31.23 -19.33
C PHE A 55 2.03 30.64 -18.05
N ALA A 56 1.31 29.72 -17.40
CA ALA A 56 1.81 29.02 -16.23
C ALA A 56 3.00 28.11 -16.53
N LEU A 57 3.07 27.51 -17.73
CA LEU A 57 4.22 26.74 -18.21
C LEU A 57 5.42 27.61 -18.58
N TRP A 58 5.17 28.83 -19.11
CA TRP A 58 6.21 29.81 -19.44
C TRP A 58 6.90 30.40 -18.20
N THR A 59 6.12 30.69 -17.16
CA THR A 59 6.56 31.34 -15.92
C THR A 59 7.86 30.74 -15.31
N PRO A 60 8.03 29.41 -15.16
CA PRO A 60 9.28 28.84 -14.65
C PRO A 60 10.45 28.84 -15.65
N LEU A 61 10.19 29.11 -16.95
CA LEU A 61 11.17 29.03 -18.04
C LEU A 61 11.84 30.37 -18.34
N HIS A 62 11.12 31.49 -18.27
CA HIS A 62 11.68 32.78 -18.68
C HIS A 62 12.87 33.25 -17.80
N ARG A 63 12.83 32.93 -16.50
CA ARG A 63 13.90 33.23 -15.51
C ARG A 63 14.45 34.66 -15.64
N ASP A 64 13.54 35.61 -15.71
CA ASP A 64 13.84 37.03 -15.88
C ASP A 64 13.01 37.87 -14.91
N ALA A 65 13.69 38.74 -14.17
CA ALA A 65 13.09 39.59 -13.15
C ALA A 65 12.11 40.61 -13.75
N ARG A 66 12.39 41.16 -14.94
CA ARG A 66 11.53 42.17 -15.60
C ARG A 66 10.18 41.59 -15.98
N SER A 67 10.20 40.41 -16.58
CA SER A 67 9.01 39.65 -16.94
C SER A 67 8.18 39.27 -15.70
N THR A 68 8.84 38.88 -14.58
CA THR A 68 8.12 38.60 -13.32
C THR A 68 7.51 39.86 -12.73
N VAL A 69 8.20 41.00 -12.70
CA VAL A 69 7.64 42.25 -12.15
C VAL A 69 6.51 42.79 -13.02
N ALA A 70 6.66 42.78 -14.35
CA ALA A 70 5.60 43.18 -15.28
C ALA A 70 4.34 42.32 -15.11
N GLY A 71 4.50 41.00 -14.94
CA GLY A 71 3.39 40.09 -14.66
C GLY A 71 2.71 40.30 -13.30
N LEU A 72 3.34 41.00 -12.35
CA LEU A 72 2.69 41.44 -11.10
C LEU A 72 1.96 42.78 -11.26
N GLN A 73 2.41 43.64 -12.18
CA GLN A 73 1.85 44.97 -12.43
C GLN A 73 0.57 44.94 -13.29
N GLN A 74 0.44 43.94 -14.16
CA GLN A 74 -0.74 43.80 -15.02
C GLN A 74 -2.04 43.64 -14.20
N SER A 75 -3.14 44.12 -14.77
CA SER A 75 -4.46 44.17 -14.12
C SER A 75 -5.49 43.23 -14.76
N GLU A 76 -5.17 42.67 -15.92
CA GLU A 76 -6.06 41.94 -16.81
C GLU A 76 -6.28 40.47 -16.38
N SER A 77 -5.34 39.82 -15.69
CA SER A 77 -5.42 38.38 -15.37
C SER A 77 -4.98 38.03 -13.94
N LEU A 78 -5.97 37.72 -13.08
CA LEU A 78 -5.76 37.25 -11.71
C LEU A 78 -5.01 35.92 -11.61
N LEU A 79 -5.24 35.01 -12.57
CA LEU A 79 -4.61 33.68 -12.56
C LEU A 79 -3.11 33.77 -12.90
N GLU A 80 -2.75 34.68 -13.80
CA GLU A 80 -1.35 34.98 -14.12
C GLU A 80 -0.63 35.59 -12.94
N ARG A 81 -1.22 36.60 -12.29
CA ARG A 81 -0.63 37.18 -11.07
C ARG A 81 -0.36 36.13 -10.00
N LYS A 82 -1.30 35.20 -9.75
CA LYS A 82 -1.07 34.08 -8.81
C LYS A 82 0.12 33.20 -9.20
N THR A 83 0.33 32.98 -10.49
CA THR A 83 1.44 32.16 -11.00
C THR A 83 2.77 32.91 -10.93
N VAL A 84 2.76 34.20 -11.25
CA VAL A 84 3.91 35.09 -11.18
C VAL A 84 4.33 35.36 -9.73
N ILE A 85 3.40 35.45 -8.77
CA ILE A 85 3.71 35.53 -7.33
C ILE A 85 4.56 34.33 -6.88
N LYS A 86 4.25 33.12 -7.37
CA LYS A 86 5.06 31.93 -7.06
C LYS A 86 6.46 32.03 -7.66
N ALA A 87 6.60 32.60 -8.85
CA ALA A 87 7.90 32.85 -9.49
C ALA A 87 8.71 33.91 -8.74
N PHE A 88 8.07 35.00 -8.31
CA PHE A 88 8.65 36.04 -7.48
C PHE A 88 9.20 35.45 -6.17
N VAL A 89 8.38 34.68 -5.45
CA VAL A 89 8.79 33.96 -4.22
C VAL A 89 9.91 32.95 -4.49
N LYS A 90 9.97 32.36 -5.68
CA LYS A 90 11.07 31.46 -6.05
C LYS A 90 12.36 32.22 -6.30
N ALA A 91 12.31 33.40 -6.92
CA ALA A 91 13.46 34.27 -7.15
C ALA A 91 14.06 34.80 -5.84
N THR A 92 13.26 34.97 -4.79
CA THR A 92 13.76 35.39 -3.47
C THR A 92 14.49 34.28 -2.68
N ARG A 93 14.67 33.08 -3.25
CA ARG A 93 15.35 31.95 -2.58
C ARG A 93 16.88 32.00 -2.62
N SER A 94 17.47 32.77 -3.54
CA SER A 94 18.91 32.98 -3.68
C SER A 94 19.23 34.47 -3.58
N ALA A 95 20.37 34.84 -2.99
CA ALA A 95 20.79 36.26 -2.91
C ALA A 95 20.82 36.91 -4.29
N VAL A 96 21.50 36.28 -5.25
CA VAL A 96 21.73 36.87 -6.58
C VAL A 96 20.41 37.19 -7.29
N THR A 97 19.48 36.24 -7.31
CA THR A 97 18.18 36.44 -7.97
C THR A 97 17.23 37.31 -7.15
N MET A 98 17.41 37.36 -5.82
CA MET A 98 16.67 38.29 -4.98
C MET A 98 17.11 39.73 -5.27
N ASP A 99 18.42 40.01 -5.37
CA ASP A 99 18.96 41.34 -5.69
C ASP A 99 18.39 41.85 -7.00
N GLU A 100 18.45 41.01 -8.03
CA GLU A 100 17.95 41.33 -9.36
C GLU A 100 16.44 41.67 -9.34
N ILE A 101 15.61 40.82 -8.72
CA ILE A 101 14.17 41.03 -8.70
C ILE A 101 13.73 42.18 -7.77
N TRP A 102 14.44 42.41 -6.67
CA TRP A 102 14.19 43.54 -5.76
C TRP A 102 14.50 44.86 -6.47
N ASN A 103 15.64 44.94 -7.16
CA ASN A 103 16.04 46.14 -7.89
C ASN A 103 15.09 46.47 -9.04
N VAL A 104 14.71 45.46 -9.83
CA VAL A 104 13.76 45.64 -10.94
C VAL A 104 12.37 46.06 -10.44
N ALA A 105 11.96 45.59 -9.26
CA ALA A 105 10.71 46.02 -8.64
C ALA A 105 10.76 47.46 -8.08
N GLY A 106 11.92 48.14 -8.08
CA GLY A 106 12.10 49.48 -7.51
C GLY A 106 12.54 49.47 -6.04
N GLY A 107 13.20 48.39 -5.60
CA GLY A 107 13.57 48.17 -4.21
C GLY A 107 12.37 47.87 -3.32
N THR A 108 12.57 48.00 -2.01
CA THR A 108 11.52 47.79 -1.01
C THR A 108 10.31 48.73 -1.22
N PRO A 109 10.47 50.04 -1.49
CA PRO A 109 9.35 50.94 -1.76
C PRO A 109 8.56 50.52 -3.00
N GLY A 110 9.25 50.09 -4.05
CA GLY A 110 8.60 49.61 -5.27
C GLY A 110 7.78 48.34 -5.04
N ILE A 111 8.24 47.41 -4.21
CA ILE A 111 7.47 46.21 -3.85
C ILE A 111 6.24 46.57 -3.02
N VAL A 112 6.34 47.53 -2.10
CA VAL A 112 5.19 48.04 -1.36
C VAL A 112 4.14 48.64 -2.31
N ALA A 113 4.58 49.42 -3.30
CA ALA A 113 3.70 49.96 -4.35
C ALA A 113 3.09 48.86 -5.25
N LEU A 114 3.80 47.76 -5.50
CA LEU A 114 3.21 46.59 -6.18
C LEU A 114 2.12 45.96 -5.32
N MET A 115 2.37 45.79 -4.02
CA MET A 115 1.42 45.16 -3.09
C MET A 115 0.12 45.97 -2.92
N SER A 116 0.17 47.32 -3.02
CA SER A 116 -1.05 48.14 -2.95
C SER A 116 -2.04 47.85 -4.10
N ASN A 117 -1.55 47.37 -5.23
CA ASN A 117 -2.37 47.03 -6.41
C ASN A 117 -2.83 45.57 -6.43
N LEU A 118 -2.32 44.71 -5.53
CA LEU A 118 -2.73 43.31 -5.43
C LEU A 118 -4.00 43.14 -4.62
N SER A 119 -4.79 42.10 -4.90
CA SER A 119 -5.92 41.70 -4.05
C SER A 119 -5.46 41.14 -2.70
N THR A 120 -6.35 41.12 -1.71
CA THR A 120 -6.05 40.59 -0.37
C THR A 120 -5.57 39.13 -0.42
N ASP A 121 -6.09 38.29 -1.31
CA ASP A 121 -5.69 36.89 -1.42
C ASP A 121 -4.32 36.71 -2.09
N GLU A 122 -3.99 37.57 -3.06
CA GLU A 122 -2.66 37.64 -3.66
C GLU A 122 -1.60 38.09 -2.63
N ILE A 123 -1.94 39.08 -1.80
CA ILE A 123 -1.09 39.53 -0.69
C ILE A 123 -0.87 38.39 0.32
N LYS A 124 -1.94 37.68 0.72
CA LYS A 124 -1.80 36.50 1.60
C LYS A 124 -0.89 35.44 0.98
N LEU A 125 -1.00 35.19 -0.33
CA LEU A 125 -0.18 34.21 -1.05
C LEU A 125 1.30 34.63 -1.07
N LEU A 126 1.57 35.90 -1.39
CA LEU A 126 2.91 36.48 -1.43
C LEU A 126 3.56 36.47 -0.04
N CYS A 127 2.91 37.01 0.99
CA CYS A 127 3.43 37.06 2.35
C CYS A 127 3.72 35.65 2.90
N ASN A 128 2.83 34.68 2.68
CA ASN A 128 3.06 33.29 3.08
C ASN A 128 4.22 32.64 2.33
N GLY A 129 4.40 32.98 1.05
CA GLY A 129 5.50 32.50 0.23
C GLY A 129 6.84 33.04 0.72
N LEU A 130 6.94 34.35 0.93
CA LEU A 130 8.13 35.03 1.46
C LEU A 130 8.52 34.47 2.83
N ALA A 131 7.56 34.29 3.75
CA ALA A 131 7.81 33.71 5.06
C ALA A 131 8.43 32.30 5.00
N LYS A 132 8.08 31.48 4.00
CA LYS A 132 8.63 30.12 3.84
C LYS A 132 10.05 30.08 3.32
N THR A 133 10.52 31.14 2.66
CA THR A 133 11.86 31.17 2.07
C THR A 133 12.96 31.05 3.12
N VAL A 134 12.67 31.45 4.36
CA VAL A 134 13.59 31.44 5.50
C VAL A 134 14.17 30.05 5.84
N SER A 135 13.45 28.97 5.49
CA SER A 135 13.88 27.58 5.73
C SER A 135 15.10 27.16 4.90
N LEU A 136 15.52 27.96 3.93
CA LEU A 136 16.68 27.71 3.09
C LEU A 136 17.96 28.23 3.75
N CYS A 137 19.05 27.47 3.71
CA CYS A 137 20.31 27.84 4.37
C CYS A 137 21.16 28.86 3.59
N GLY A 138 21.07 28.90 2.26
CA GLY A 138 21.84 29.84 1.43
C GLY A 138 21.38 31.29 1.62
N SER A 139 22.32 32.22 1.80
CA SER A 139 22.06 33.67 1.88
C SER A 139 20.96 34.08 2.86
N ARG A 140 20.92 33.43 4.03
CA ARG A 140 19.92 33.70 5.07
C ARG A 140 20.03 35.13 5.64
N PRO A 141 21.22 35.67 5.95
CA PRO A 141 21.35 37.02 6.54
C PRO A 141 20.82 38.14 5.63
N GLU A 142 21.16 38.11 4.34
CA GLU A 142 20.76 39.14 3.37
C GLU A 142 19.24 39.14 3.17
N ARG A 143 18.64 37.95 3.16
CA ARG A 143 17.17 37.79 3.05
C ARG A 143 16.44 38.27 4.29
N HIS A 144 16.95 37.96 5.49
CA HIS A 144 16.39 38.48 6.74
C HIS A 144 16.39 40.02 6.75
N ALA A 145 17.49 40.64 6.34
CA ALA A 145 17.60 42.11 6.30
C ALA A 145 16.54 42.74 5.39
N ARG A 146 16.40 42.26 4.16
CA ARG A 146 15.41 42.80 3.21
C ARG A 146 13.96 42.56 3.58
N LEU A 147 13.66 41.38 4.12
CA LEU A 147 12.31 41.11 4.61
C LEU A 147 11.97 41.94 5.85
N THR A 148 12.97 42.31 6.66
CA THR A 148 12.80 43.24 7.78
C THR A 148 12.47 44.63 7.27
N GLU A 149 13.27 45.17 6.35
CA GLU A 149 13.02 46.46 5.70
C GLU A 149 11.63 46.54 5.07
N LEU A 150 11.20 45.47 4.37
CA LEU A 150 9.87 45.39 3.77
C LEU A 150 8.75 45.42 4.81
N VAL A 151 8.88 44.66 5.90
CA VAL A 151 7.85 44.64 6.95
C VAL A 151 7.79 45.97 7.68
N GLU A 152 8.91 46.64 7.90
CA GLU A 152 8.95 47.96 8.52
C GLU A 152 8.21 49.00 7.68
N LEU A 153 8.45 49.02 6.37
CA LEU A 153 7.75 49.93 5.46
C LEU A 153 6.26 49.58 5.31
N LEU A 154 5.89 48.29 5.29
CA LEU A 154 4.50 47.85 5.21
C LEU A 154 3.68 48.15 6.48
N LEU A 155 4.33 48.24 7.64
CA LEU A 155 3.70 48.53 8.93
C LEU A 155 3.83 49.98 9.36
N SER A 156 4.58 50.81 8.62
CA SER A 156 4.72 52.24 8.90
C SER A 156 3.53 53.06 8.38
N GLN A 157 3.50 54.34 8.76
CA GLN A 157 2.54 55.32 8.23
C GLN A 157 2.83 55.70 6.76
N GLU A 158 3.97 55.28 6.21
CA GLU A 158 4.40 55.56 4.84
C GLU A 158 3.87 54.53 3.83
N ASN A 159 3.10 53.53 4.30
CA ASN A 159 2.48 52.54 3.43
C ASN A 159 1.39 53.21 2.55
N PRO A 160 1.53 53.21 1.21
CA PRO A 160 0.54 53.80 0.30
C PRO A 160 -0.77 53.01 0.22
N ASP A 161 -0.85 51.80 0.79
CA ASP A 161 -2.06 50.98 0.80
C ASP A 161 -2.99 51.35 1.98
N PRO A 162 -4.18 51.93 1.73
CA PRO A 162 -5.09 52.34 2.79
C PRO A 162 -5.86 51.18 3.44
N ARG A 163 -5.74 49.95 2.91
CA ARG A 163 -6.51 48.79 3.39
C ARG A 163 -5.94 48.27 4.71
N PRO A 164 -6.79 47.77 5.64
CA PRO A 164 -6.34 47.25 6.94
C PRO A 164 -5.68 45.86 6.84
N LEU A 165 -4.55 45.78 6.15
CA LEU A 165 -3.86 44.52 5.80
C LEU A 165 -2.71 44.16 6.73
N GLN A 166 -2.56 44.86 7.86
CA GLN A 166 -1.49 44.65 8.84
C GLN A 166 -1.36 43.17 9.25
N MET A 167 -2.47 42.47 9.47
CA MET A 167 -2.45 41.03 9.83
C MET A 167 -1.90 40.13 8.71
N CYS A 168 -2.02 40.54 7.45
CA CYS A 168 -1.43 39.82 6.32
C CYS A 168 0.09 40.07 6.25
N TYR A 169 0.53 41.32 6.44
CA TYR A 169 1.95 41.68 6.43
C TYR A 169 2.73 41.05 7.58
N LYS A 170 2.12 40.96 8.78
CA LYS A 170 2.67 40.27 9.96
C LYS A 170 3.00 38.79 9.71
N ARG A 171 2.51 38.16 8.64
CA ARG A 171 2.89 36.78 8.26
C ARG A 171 4.34 36.65 7.84
N ILE A 172 5.00 37.73 7.41
CA ILE A 172 6.41 37.74 7.00
C ILE A 172 7.35 37.77 8.22
N LEU A 173 6.89 38.30 9.36
CA LEU A 173 7.71 38.52 10.57
C LEU A 173 8.62 37.36 10.98
N PRO A 174 8.21 36.07 10.92
CA PRO A 174 9.10 34.94 11.25
C PRO A 174 10.38 34.84 10.39
N ALA A 175 10.37 35.47 9.21
CA ALA A 175 11.47 35.49 8.26
C ALA A 175 12.34 36.76 8.34
N CYS A 176 12.04 37.68 9.25
CA CYS A 176 12.83 38.88 9.52
C CYS A 176 14.09 38.56 10.34
N THR A 177 14.92 39.58 10.63
CA THR A 177 16.11 39.45 11.46
C THR A 177 15.77 39.01 12.89
N THR A 178 16.75 38.41 13.57
CA THR A 178 16.62 38.00 14.98
C THR A 178 16.22 39.16 15.89
N THR A 179 16.75 40.37 15.63
CA THR A 179 16.40 41.59 16.36
C THR A 179 14.92 41.92 16.20
N LYS A 180 14.39 41.87 14.97
CA LYS A 180 12.99 42.20 14.71
C LYS A 180 12.01 41.20 15.30
N VAL A 181 12.39 39.91 15.28
CA VAL A 181 11.62 38.85 15.93
C VAL A 181 11.57 39.07 17.44
N ALA A 182 12.70 39.44 18.07
CA ALA A 182 12.76 39.72 19.50
C ALA A 182 11.89 40.94 19.89
N GLU A 183 11.97 42.05 19.14
CA GLU A 183 11.10 43.23 19.33
C GLU A 183 9.61 42.86 19.28
N HIS A 184 9.23 41.97 18.36
CA HIS A 184 7.84 41.54 18.22
C HIS A 184 7.37 40.69 19.41
N GLU A 185 8.23 39.82 19.94
CA GLU A 185 7.92 39.00 21.12
C GLU A 185 7.79 39.86 22.39
N GLU A 186 8.62 40.89 22.54
CA GLU A 186 8.54 41.86 23.65
C GLU A 186 7.19 42.62 23.66
N SER A 187 6.57 42.80 22.50
CA SER A 187 5.23 43.41 22.38
C SER A 187 4.07 42.51 22.86
N ARG A 188 4.36 41.33 23.43
CA ARG A 188 3.41 40.34 24.02
C ARG A 188 2.36 39.78 23.04
N LEU A 189 2.64 39.77 21.74
CA LEU A 189 1.78 39.13 20.74
C LEU A 189 2.15 37.65 20.59
N SER A 190 1.16 36.75 20.64
CA SER A 190 1.38 35.32 20.46
C SER A 190 1.59 34.95 18.99
N TRP A 191 2.58 34.10 18.73
CA TRP A 191 2.78 33.50 17.42
C TRP A 191 1.73 32.41 17.15
N SER A 192 1.24 32.31 15.91
CA SER A 192 0.49 31.11 15.51
C SER A 192 1.41 29.88 15.46
N GLN A 193 0.86 28.69 15.65
CA GLN A 193 1.61 27.41 15.59
C GLN A 193 2.44 27.28 14.30
N ARG A 194 1.91 27.77 13.17
CA ARG A 194 2.61 27.77 11.87
C ARG A 194 3.79 28.73 11.84
N GLN A 195 3.69 29.90 12.48
CA GLN A 195 4.78 30.86 12.59
C GLN A 195 5.86 30.34 13.53
N GLN A 196 5.46 29.72 14.65
CA GLN A 196 6.37 29.10 15.61
C GLN A 196 7.23 28.01 14.96
N ALA A 197 6.65 27.13 14.15
CA ALA A 197 7.41 26.11 13.41
C ALA A 197 8.42 26.70 12.41
N ILE A 198 8.15 27.90 11.86
CA ILE A 198 9.07 28.62 10.98
C ILE A 198 10.21 29.23 11.80
N LEU A 199 9.89 29.87 12.92
CA LEU A 199 10.84 30.50 13.84
C LEU A 199 11.89 29.50 14.36
N LEU A 200 11.45 28.32 14.80
CA LEU A 200 12.33 27.27 15.32
C LEU A 200 13.34 26.74 14.28
N ARG A 201 13.04 26.89 12.97
CA ARG A 201 13.96 26.52 11.88
C ARG A 201 14.85 27.69 11.44
N ALA A 202 14.28 28.89 11.38
CA ALA A 202 14.93 30.10 10.90
C ALA A 202 15.98 30.63 11.89
N HIS A 203 15.60 30.64 13.17
CA HIS A 203 16.32 31.24 14.29
C HIS A 203 16.65 30.19 15.34
N SER A 204 17.00 28.97 14.90
CA SER A 204 17.27 27.84 15.82
C SER A 204 18.26 28.24 16.92
N ALA A 205 19.38 28.90 16.59
CA ALA A 205 20.38 29.35 17.57
C ALA A 205 19.82 30.27 18.69
N LEU A 206 18.86 31.15 18.37
CA LEU A 206 18.22 32.02 19.36
C LEU A 206 17.39 31.19 20.34
N TYR A 207 16.53 30.31 19.80
CA TYR A 207 15.64 29.48 20.61
C TYR A 207 16.39 28.33 21.32
N GLU A 208 17.48 27.83 20.75
CA GLU A 208 18.41 26.88 21.38
C GLU A 208 19.08 27.52 22.60
N THR A 209 19.57 28.76 22.48
CA THR A 209 20.18 29.50 23.59
C THR A 209 19.16 29.78 24.68
N ARG A 210 18.00 30.36 24.33
CA ARG A 210 16.91 30.61 25.28
C ARG A 210 16.46 29.33 25.97
N PHE A 211 16.32 28.23 25.22
CA PHE A 211 15.96 26.95 25.80
C PHE A 211 17.01 26.48 26.82
N LEU A 212 18.30 26.56 26.49
CA LEU A 212 19.36 26.17 27.43
C LEU A 212 19.40 27.06 28.67
N ASP A 213 19.11 28.35 28.54
CA ASP A 213 19.04 29.29 29.66
C ASP A 213 17.82 29.00 30.56
N THR A 214 16.66 28.72 29.98
CA THR A 214 15.46 28.29 30.72
C THR A 214 15.64 26.92 31.37
N LEU A 215 16.33 25.98 30.71
CA LEU A 215 16.59 24.64 31.23
C LEU A 215 17.46 24.66 32.49
N LEU A 216 18.36 25.65 32.60
CA LEU A 216 19.31 25.79 33.71
C LEU A 216 18.83 26.78 34.78
N SER A 217 17.65 27.40 34.60
CA SER A 217 17.04 28.28 35.60
C SER A 217 16.14 27.50 36.57
N ALA A 218 15.95 28.02 37.78
CA ALA A 218 15.14 27.37 38.82
C ALA A 218 13.61 27.43 38.58
N GLU A 219 13.16 28.14 37.53
CA GLU A 219 11.76 28.35 37.17
C GLU A 219 11.36 27.45 35.98
N THR A 220 11.34 26.13 36.21
CA THR A 220 11.10 25.13 35.15
C THR A 220 9.62 24.96 34.75
N ASP A 221 8.69 25.70 35.35
CA ASP A 221 7.24 25.51 35.13
C ASP A 221 6.71 26.14 33.83
N ASP A 222 7.52 26.88 33.07
CA ASP A 222 7.12 27.62 31.85
C ASP A 222 7.77 27.09 30.55
N VAL A 223 8.25 25.84 30.54
CA VAL A 223 8.92 25.26 29.35
C VAL A 223 7.90 24.82 28.30
N ASP A 224 7.95 25.41 27.10
CA ASP A 224 7.16 24.95 25.94
C ASP A 224 7.76 23.66 25.34
N PHE A 225 7.28 22.52 25.83
CA PHE A 225 7.68 21.18 25.38
C PHE A 225 7.44 20.94 23.88
N ASN A 226 6.45 21.57 23.26
CA ASN A 226 6.18 21.39 21.84
C ASN A 226 7.21 22.11 20.98
N ALA A 227 7.62 23.32 21.38
CA ALA A 227 8.71 24.04 20.73
C ALA A 227 10.04 23.28 20.88
N TRP A 228 10.29 22.76 22.08
CA TRP A 228 11.46 21.97 22.39
C TRP A 228 11.60 20.70 21.53
N LYS A 229 10.51 19.92 21.45
CA LYS A 229 10.43 18.72 20.61
C LYS A 229 10.82 19.01 19.16
N GLN A 230 10.37 20.14 18.60
CA GLN A 230 10.69 20.51 17.23
C GLN A 230 12.17 20.89 17.06
N LEU A 231 12.78 21.58 18.04
CA LEU A 231 14.20 21.94 18.00
C LEU A 231 15.11 20.69 18.00
N VAL A 232 14.90 19.79 18.95
CA VAL A 232 15.69 18.55 19.10
C VAL A 232 15.55 17.62 17.88
N ASN A 233 14.34 17.51 17.33
CA ASN A 233 14.10 16.70 16.12
C ASN A 233 14.78 17.26 14.87
N ASN A 234 14.99 18.58 14.80
CA ASN A 234 15.58 19.26 13.64
C ASN A 234 17.10 19.42 13.75
N SER A 235 17.68 19.38 14.95
CA SER A 235 19.12 19.59 15.20
C SER A 235 19.69 18.50 16.12
N PRO A 236 20.30 17.43 15.58
CA PRO A 236 20.93 16.40 16.41
C PRO A 236 22.16 16.94 17.17
N GLY A 237 22.80 18.00 16.67
CA GLY A 237 23.89 18.68 17.38
C GLY A 237 23.40 19.31 18.67
N PHE A 238 22.28 20.04 18.60
CA PHE A 238 21.63 20.62 19.78
C PHE A 238 21.18 19.56 20.78
N ALA A 239 20.64 18.42 20.30
CA ALA A 239 20.29 17.30 21.19
C ALA A 239 21.50 16.82 22.01
N LYS A 240 22.68 16.70 21.39
CA LYS A 240 23.92 16.38 22.09
C LYS A 240 24.31 17.48 23.08
N ASP A 241 24.26 18.74 22.67
CA ASP A 241 24.65 19.86 23.55
C ASP A 241 23.78 19.94 24.81
N VAL A 242 22.47 19.67 24.68
CA VAL A 242 21.54 19.56 25.81
C VAL A 242 21.98 18.42 26.74
N LEU A 243 22.20 17.21 26.23
CA LEU A 243 22.63 16.07 27.05
C LEU A 243 23.98 16.31 27.71
N SER A 244 24.96 16.81 26.98
CA SER A 244 26.28 17.16 27.49
C SER A 244 26.22 18.22 28.60
N LYS A 245 25.32 19.21 28.51
CA LYS A 245 25.10 20.21 29.58
C LYS A 245 24.44 19.60 30.80
N VAL A 246 23.42 18.75 30.62
CA VAL A 246 22.78 18.02 31.72
C VAL A 246 23.78 17.11 32.43
N LEU A 247 24.64 16.41 31.69
CA LEU A 247 25.66 15.51 32.25
C LEU A 247 26.72 16.26 33.08
N LYS A 248 27.11 17.47 32.64
CA LYS A 248 28.08 18.35 33.31
C LYS A 248 27.53 19.09 34.52
N ALA A 249 26.20 19.18 34.69
CA ALA A 249 25.62 19.80 35.86
C ALA A 249 25.93 18.96 37.11
N ASP A 250 26.53 19.59 38.12
CA ASP A 250 26.81 18.97 39.41
C ASP A 250 25.59 19.16 40.34
N GLY A 251 24.94 18.06 40.76
CA GLY A 251 23.78 18.10 41.64
C GLY A 251 22.57 17.29 41.14
N PRO A 252 21.34 17.57 41.63
CA PRO A 252 20.12 16.93 41.15
C PRO A 252 19.84 17.28 39.68
N LEU A 253 18.99 16.49 39.02
CA LEU A 253 18.63 16.71 37.62
C LEU A 253 18.08 18.13 37.43
N PRO A 254 18.54 18.90 36.41
CA PRO A 254 18.15 20.30 36.23
C PRO A 254 16.67 20.48 35.83
N MET A 255 15.93 19.39 35.61
CA MET A 255 14.52 19.38 35.28
C MET A 255 13.81 18.24 36.01
N LYS A 256 12.47 18.25 36.01
CA LYS A 256 11.67 17.14 36.55
C LYS A 256 11.96 15.85 35.77
N ALA A 257 11.99 14.72 36.48
CA ALA A 257 12.33 13.43 35.89
C ALA A 257 11.39 13.03 34.72
N ASP A 258 10.09 13.27 34.86
CA ASP A 258 9.09 13.01 33.79
C ASP A 258 9.38 13.79 32.50
N ASP A 259 9.85 15.03 32.66
CA ASP A 259 10.11 15.95 31.56
C ASP A 259 11.42 15.59 30.84
N PHE A 260 12.42 15.13 31.58
CA PHE A 260 13.64 14.55 31.00
C PHE A 260 13.36 13.25 30.24
N VAL A 261 12.41 12.43 30.70
CA VAL A 261 12.09 11.17 30.02
C VAL A 261 11.40 11.43 28.68
N LYS A 262 10.45 12.36 28.63
CA LYS A 262 9.85 12.83 27.36
C LYS A 262 10.90 13.36 26.40
N LEU A 263 11.89 14.09 26.91
CA LEU A 263 13.05 14.52 26.12
C LEU A 263 13.83 13.34 25.55
N ALA A 264 14.18 12.38 26.40
CA ALA A 264 14.93 11.20 25.99
C ALA A 264 14.17 10.40 24.91
N GLU A 265 12.85 10.31 24.98
CA GLU A 265 12.01 9.71 23.95
C GLU A 265 12.11 10.47 22.61
N ASP A 266 11.97 11.80 22.64
CA ASP A 266 12.06 12.63 21.45
C ASP A 266 13.48 12.67 20.84
N ILE A 267 14.54 12.54 21.66
CA ILE A 267 15.94 12.41 21.21
C ILE A 267 16.21 11.04 20.58
N THR A 268 15.70 9.96 21.18
CA THR A 268 15.96 8.60 20.71
C THR A 268 15.18 8.24 19.45
N LYS A 269 13.99 8.82 19.28
CA LYS A 269 13.12 8.60 18.11
C LYS A 269 13.82 8.84 16.77
N PRO A 270 14.57 9.92 16.50
CA PRO A 270 15.25 10.11 15.22
C PRO A 270 16.53 9.29 15.05
N LEU A 271 17.02 8.54 16.05
CA LEU A 271 18.31 7.83 15.98
C LEU A 271 18.31 6.70 14.94
N HIS A 272 17.17 6.05 14.71
CA HIS A 272 17.05 4.97 13.72
C HIS A 272 16.85 5.46 12.26
N ARG A 273 16.78 6.78 12.01
CA ARG A 273 16.64 7.34 10.65
C ARG A 273 17.92 7.16 9.82
N ARG A 274 17.80 7.06 8.50
CA ARG A 274 18.95 7.02 7.58
C ARG A 274 19.72 8.35 7.64
N ARG A 275 21.02 8.29 7.89
CA ARG A 275 21.90 9.46 8.10
C ARG A 275 23.22 9.33 7.35
N SER A 276 23.88 10.46 7.09
CA SER A 276 25.26 10.53 6.58
C SER A 276 26.27 9.93 7.56
N SER A 277 27.52 9.70 7.14
CA SER A 277 28.56 9.11 8.00
C SER A 277 28.85 9.93 9.25
N THR A 278 28.97 11.26 9.13
CA THR A 278 29.21 12.20 10.24
C THR A 278 28.05 12.18 11.25
N GLU A 279 26.82 12.15 10.76
CA GLU A 279 25.61 12.13 11.58
C GLU A 279 25.37 10.77 12.29
N LYS A 280 25.98 9.67 11.80
CA LYS A 280 25.99 8.38 12.49
C LYS A 280 26.89 8.42 13.72
N THR A 281 28.06 9.05 13.64
CA THR A 281 28.96 9.24 14.80
C THR A 281 28.26 10.02 15.90
N LEU A 282 27.60 11.12 15.53
CA LEU A 282 26.82 11.95 16.45
C LEU A 282 25.69 11.16 17.14
N ALA A 283 25.02 10.25 16.43
CA ALA A 283 23.98 9.41 17.02
C ALA A 283 24.52 8.45 18.10
N PHE A 284 25.78 7.99 17.99
CA PHE A 284 26.42 7.19 19.03
C PHE A 284 26.76 8.02 20.26
N GLU A 285 27.34 9.21 20.05
CA GLU A 285 27.70 10.13 21.14
C GLU A 285 26.46 10.54 21.94
N ILE A 286 25.33 10.80 21.26
CA ILE A 286 24.03 11.07 21.92
C ILE A 286 23.60 9.90 22.80
N LEU A 287 23.74 8.66 22.33
CA LEU A 287 23.38 7.46 23.09
C LEU A 287 24.32 7.26 24.29
N GLU A 288 25.62 7.53 24.12
CA GLU A 288 26.63 7.48 25.18
C GLU A 288 26.31 8.49 26.30
N ASP A 289 26.08 9.76 25.94
CA ASP A 289 25.72 10.83 26.89
C ASP A 289 24.41 10.50 27.62
N LEU A 290 23.39 10.02 26.89
CA LEU A 290 22.10 9.66 27.47
C LEU A 290 22.24 8.56 28.52
N ILE A 291 23.01 7.50 28.23
CA ILE A 291 23.22 6.41 29.18
C ILE A 291 24.03 6.87 30.39
N ALA A 292 25.04 7.71 30.20
CA ALA A 292 25.80 8.28 31.32
C ALA A 292 24.89 9.08 32.27
N ILE A 293 23.88 9.80 31.74
CA ILE A 293 22.89 10.51 32.58
C ILE A 293 22.01 9.52 33.35
N PHE A 294 21.50 8.47 32.70
CA PHE A 294 20.72 7.44 33.40
C PHE A 294 21.53 6.69 34.47
N GLU A 295 22.84 6.49 34.26
CA GLU A 295 23.75 5.91 35.26
C GLU A 295 24.01 6.89 36.43
N LYS A 296 24.15 8.19 36.16
CA LYS A 296 24.38 9.22 37.18
C LYS A 296 23.15 9.47 38.06
N HIS A 297 21.94 9.38 37.50
CA HIS A 297 20.68 9.70 38.19
C HIS A 297 19.77 8.47 38.32
N SER A 298 19.95 7.69 39.39
CA SER A 298 19.17 6.47 39.64
C SER A 298 17.65 6.69 39.68
N ASP A 299 17.19 7.90 40.04
CA ASP A 299 15.75 8.25 40.06
C ASP A 299 15.09 8.20 38.68
N LEU A 300 15.86 8.26 37.59
CA LEU A 300 15.36 8.16 36.23
C LEU A 300 15.04 6.73 35.79
N THR A 301 15.62 5.72 36.46
CA THR A 301 15.43 4.30 36.11
C THR A 301 13.96 3.85 36.19
N LYS A 302 13.18 4.45 37.09
CA LYS A 302 11.73 4.17 37.23
C LYS A 302 10.90 4.65 36.04
N TYR A 303 11.47 5.50 35.19
CA TYR A 303 10.82 6.08 34.02
C TYR A 303 11.38 5.59 32.69
N VAL A 304 12.33 4.65 32.70
CA VAL A 304 12.81 4.00 31.46
C VAL A 304 11.68 3.12 30.92
N ASN A 305 10.81 3.73 30.11
CA ASN A 305 9.63 3.09 29.58
C ASN A 305 9.95 2.28 28.31
N VAL A 306 9.20 1.22 28.12
CA VAL A 306 9.29 0.24 27.03
C VAL A 306 8.04 0.32 26.14
N GLU A 307 7.22 1.35 26.32
CA GLU A 307 6.13 1.71 25.41
C GLU A 307 6.61 1.83 23.95
N PRO A 308 5.69 1.79 22.97
CA PRO A 308 6.02 1.83 21.54
C PRO A 308 6.91 2.99 21.07
N ASN A 309 6.97 4.07 21.87
CA ASN A 309 7.81 5.25 21.66
C ASN A 309 8.84 5.50 22.80
N GLY A 310 8.93 4.59 23.76
CA GLY A 310 9.82 4.69 24.91
C GLY A 310 11.30 4.59 24.52
N VAL A 311 12.14 5.11 25.41
CA VAL A 311 13.60 5.17 25.24
C VAL A 311 14.19 3.81 24.90
N LEU A 312 13.82 2.75 25.63
CA LEU A 312 14.38 1.40 25.41
C LEU A 312 14.05 0.88 24.01
N LEU A 313 12.79 0.98 23.60
CA LEU A 313 12.37 0.44 22.31
C LEU A 313 12.95 1.22 21.13
N ASN A 314 13.12 2.54 21.26
CA ASN A 314 13.81 3.34 20.25
C ASN A 314 15.29 2.92 20.11
N VAL A 315 15.97 2.60 21.21
CA VAL A 315 17.35 2.10 21.21
C VAL A 315 17.41 0.68 20.62
N VAL A 316 16.44 -0.17 20.91
CA VAL A 316 16.30 -1.51 20.30
C VAL A 316 16.13 -1.40 18.77
N LYS A 317 15.25 -0.51 18.30
CA LYS A 317 15.09 -0.21 16.87
C LYS A 317 16.39 0.31 16.25
N PHE A 318 17.13 1.15 16.96
CA PHE A 318 18.44 1.63 16.51
C PHE A 318 19.46 0.48 16.40
N TRP A 319 19.51 -0.42 17.38
CA TRP A 319 20.36 -1.62 17.39
C TRP A 319 20.07 -2.58 16.23
N GLU A 320 18.79 -2.78 15.92
CA GLU A 320 18.32 -3.61 14.81
C GLU A 320 18.85 -3.09 13.46
N HIS A 321 18.67 -1.79 13.20
CA HIS A 321 19.02 -1.13 11.93
C HIS A 321 20.54 -0.99 11.73
N ALA A 322 21.32 -0.96 12.81
CA ALA A 322 22.76 -0.73 12.79
C ALA A 322 23.62 -1.97 12.49
N ARG A 323 23.28 -2.76 11.46
CA ARG A 323 23.86 -4.09 11.15
C ARG A 323 25.39 -4.21 11.42
N SER A 324 26.22 -3.38 10.81
CA SER A 324 27.70 -3.47 10.91
C SER A 324 28.28 -2.88 12.20
N THR A 325 27.59 -1.92 12.83
CA THR A 325 28.02 -1.25 14.08
C THR A 325 27.28 -1.79 15.31
N ARG A 326 26.49 -2.85 15.14
CA ARG A 326 25.63 -3.45 16.16
C ARG A 326 26.36 -3.76 17.48
N PRO A 327 27.60 -4.30 17.48
CA PRO A 327 28.31 -4.57 18.74
C PRO A 327 28.56 -3.34 19.61
N ARG A 328 28.72 -2.15 19.00
CA ARG A 328 28.88 -0.89 19.74
C ARG A 328 27.58 -0.52 20.46
N ILE A 329 26.45 -0.52 19.75
CA ILE A 329 25.13 -0.21 20.34
C ILE A 329 24.73 -1.27 21.36
N GLN A 330 25.09 -2.53 21.12
CA GLN A 330 24.74 -3.63 22.02
C GLN A 330 25.27 -3.41 23.44
N ARG A 331 26.49 -2.86 23.61
CA ARG A 331 27.04 -2.55 24.95
C ARG A 331 26.16 -1.55 25.70
N HIS A 332 25.71 -0.53 24.99
CA HIS A 332 24.82 0.52 25.51
C HIS A 332 23.42 -0.01 25.81
N LEU A 333 22.89 -0.86 24.93
CA LEU A 333 21.60 -1.52 25.14
C LEU A 333 21.63 -2.46 26.36
N VAL A 334 22.71 -3.23 26.56
CA VAL A 334 22.89 -4.10 27.74
C VAL A 334 22.86 -3.29 29.02
N LYS A 335 23.56 -2.15 29.07
CA LYS A 335 23.52 -1.23 30.21
C LYS A 335 22.10 -0.71 30.45
N LEU A 336 21.42 -0.24 29.40
CA LEU A 336 20.07 0.29 29.51
C LEU A 336 19.07 -0.77 30.01
N ILE A 337 19.16 -2.01 29.53
CA ILE A 337 18.36 -3.15 30.02
C ILE A 337 18.62 -3.39 31.50
N GLY A 338 19.88 -3.33 31.94
CA GLY A 338 20.25 -3.49 33.36
C GLY A 338 19.71 -2.39 34.27
N LEU A 339 19.42 -1.21 33.73
CA LEU A 339 18.84 -0.08 34.47
C LEU A 339 17.31 -0.12 34.56
N VAL A 340 16.63 -0.94 33.76
CA VAL A 340 15.16 -1.05 33.86
C VAL A 340 14.78 -1.78 35.15
N HIS A 341 13.76 -1.26 35.83
CA HIS A 341 13.27 -1.84 37.08
C HIS A 341 12.91 -3.33 36.93
N GLU A 342 13.34 -4.16 37.91
CA GLU A 342 13.23 -5.63 37.87
C GLU A 342 11.80 -6.15 37.62
N SER A 343 10.79 -5.44 38.12
CA SER A 343 9.39 -5.82 37.95
C SER A 343 8.94 -5.85 36.49
N TYR A 344 9.59 -5.09 35.60
CA TYR A 344 9.21 -5.00 34.20
C TYR A 344 9.48 -6.33 33.47
N PHE A 345 10.72 -6.84 33.57
CA PHE A 345 11.11 -8.07 32.90
C PHE A 345 10.58 -9.34 33.57
N LYS A 346 10.07 -9.24 34.81
CA LYS A 346 9.30 -10.34 35.43
C LYS A 346 8.01 -10.65 34.68
N SER A 347 7.42 -9.68 33.97
CA SER A 347 6.23 -9.87 33.15
C SER A 347 6.60 -10.46 31.79
N ALA A 348 6.18 -11.70 31.53
CA ALA A 348 6.35 -12.34 30.23
C ALA A 348 5.69 -11.55 29.09
N LYS A 349 4.53 -10.93 29.35
CA LYS A 349 3.84 -10.05 28.40
C LYS A 349 4.72 -8.89 27.94
N ASN A 350 5.36 -8.22 28.89
CA ASN A 350 6.23 -7.07 28.62
C ASN A 350 7.42 -7.43 27.73
N VAL A 351 8.10 -8.53 28.05
CA VAL A 351 9.20 -9.06 27.25
C VAL A 351 8.73 -9.44 25.85
N THR A 352 7.57 -10.10 25.76
CA THR A 352 6.99 -10.53 24.48
C THR A 352 6.64 -9.32 23.61
N ASP A 353 5.98 -8.30 24.16
CA ASP A 353 5.60 -7.10 23.43
C ASP A 353 6.85 -6.38 22.88
N MET A 354 7.91 -6.27 23.68
CA MET A 354 9.18 -5.70 23.21
C MET A 354 9.78 -6.48 22.02
N VAL A 355 9.79 -7.81 22.09
CA VAL A 355 10.30 -8.67 21.00
C VAL A 355 9.42 -8.58 19.75
N ARG A 356 8.10 -8.36 19.89
CA ARG A 356 7.18 -8.23 18.75
C ARG A 356 7.36 -6.94 17.95
N TYR A 357 7.98 -5.91 18.53
CA TYR A 357 8.24 -4.64 17.85
C TYR A 357 9.48 -4.63 16.94
N ILE A 358 10.19 -5.76 16.81
CA ILE A 358 11.42 -5.89 16.00
C ILE A 358 11.31 -6.97 14.94
N HIS A 359 12.26 -7.01 14.00
CA HIS A 359 12.35 -8.08 13.01
C HIS A 359 12.46 -9.47 13.64
N PRO A 360 11.65 -10.45 13.17
CA PRO A 360 11.77 -11.84 13.60
C PRO A 360 13.21 -12.38 13.51
N ALA A 361 13.97 -12.02 12.47
CA ALA A 361 15.36 -12.39 12.23
C ALA A 361 16.41 -11.85 13.26
N VAL A 362 16.00 -11.11 14.29
CA VAL A 362 16.88 -10.77 15.44
C VAL A 362 16.17 -10.97 16.79
N SER A 363 14.99 -11.61 16.77
CA SER A 363 14.10 -11.74 17.93
C SER A 363 14.69 -12.63 19.02
N TYR A 364 15.26 -13.77 18.65
CA TYR A 364 15.91 -14.68 19.59
C TYR A 364 17.11 -14.01 20.23
N ARG A 365 17.92 -13.31 19.42
CA ARG A 365 19.08 -12.56 19.93
C ARG A 365 18.69 -11.47 20.92
N LEU A 366 17.63 -10.70 20.65
CA LEU A 366 17.14 -9.69 21.60
C LEU A 366 16.63 -10.33 22.89
N PHE A 367 15.88 -11.43 22.79
CA PHE A 367 15.37 -12.16 23.95
C PHE A 367 16.53 -12.66 24.84
N ARG A 368 17.54 -13.32 24.25
CA ARG A 368 18.74 -13.75 24.97
C ARG A 368 19.44 -12.58 25.66
N LEU A 369 19.67 -11.47 24.96
CA LEU A 369 20.29 -10.26 25.54
C LEU A 369 19.49 -9.70 26.72
N THR A 370 18.16 -9.74 26.63
CA THR A 370 17.26 -9.26 27.67
C THR A 370 17.32 -10.15 28.91
N VAL A 371 17.28 -11.47 28.74
CA VAL A 371 17.40 -12.43 29.85
C VAL A 371 18.79 -12.36 30.49
N GLN A 372 19.84 -12.22 29.68
CA GLN A 372 21.21 -12.11 30.16
C GLN A 372 21.48 -10.83 30.95
N SER A 373 20.91 -9.69 30.51
CA SER A 373 21.27 -8.36 31.01
C SER A 373 20.29 -7.79 32.02
N SER A 374 19.08 -8.35 32.14
CA SER A 374 18.08 -7.87 33.09
C SER A 374 18.43 -8.28 34.52
N ALA A 375 18.32 -7.34 35.46
CA ALA A 375 18.62 -7.57 36.88
C ALA A 375 17.81 -8.77 37.46
N TYR A 376 16.56 -8.94 37.04
CA TYR A 376 15.72 -10.05 37.49
C TYR A 376 16.25 -11.44 37.08
N HIS A 377 16.57 -11.64 35.80
CA HIS A 377 16.97 -12.94 35.29
C HIS A 377 18.45 -13.20 35.58
N SER A 378 19.34 -12.35 35.05
CA SER A 378 20.80 -12.37 35.24
C SER A 378 21.47 -13.73 34.90
N PHE A 379 21.10 -14.36 33.79
CA PHE A 379 21.77 -15.59 33.31
C PHE A 379 21.69 -15.73 31.79
N ASP A 380 22.62 -16.47 31.19
CA ASP A 380 22.59 -16.79 29.76
C ASP A 380 21.81 -18.10 29.51
N ILE A 381 20.79 -18.04 28.65
CA ILE A 381 19.93 -19.18 28.29
C ILE A 381 20.66 -20.27 27.50
N GLU A 382 21.80 -19.95 26.89
CA GLU A 382 22.64 -20.92 26.14
C GLU A 382 23.69 -21.62 27.02
N GLU A 383 23.91 -21.19 28.28
CA GLU A 383 24.86 -21.87 29.17
C GLU A 383 24.26 -23.18 29.72
N ASP A 384 25.00 -24.29 29.61
CA ASP A 384 24.56 -25.65 29.98
C ASP A 384 24.92 -26.05 31.43
N ALA A 385 25.23 -25.10 32.33
CA ALA A 385 25.63 -25.42 33.70
C ALA A 385 24.49 -26.06 34.53
N ASP A 386 24.82 -26.99 35.44
CA ASP A 386 23.87 -27.70 36.32
C ASP A 386 23.02 -26.78 37.23
N GLY A 387 23.45 -25.52 37.43
CA GLY A 387 22.65 -24.47 38.07
C GLY A 387 21.48 -23.95 37.22
N SER A 388 21.38 -24.33 35.95
CA SER A 388 20.41 -23.79 34.97
C SER A 388 18.96 -24.06 35.38
N LYS A 389 18.60 -25.22 35.92
CA LYS A 389 17.20 -25.51 36.29
C LYS A 389 16.63 -24.53 37.32
N ALA A 390 17.44 -24.03 38.26
CA ALA A 390 16.99 -23.03 39.23
C ALA A 390 16.77 -21.66 38.58
N SER A 391 17.66 -21.25 37.65
CA SER A 391 17.54 -20.01 36.90
C SER A 391 16.37 -20.02 35.90
N PHE A 392 16.14 -21.14 35.21
CA PHE A 392 15.02 -21.33 34.29
C PHE A 392 13.65 -21.27 34.98
N LYS A 393 13.57 -21.50 36.30
CA LYS A 393 12.33 -21.25 37.06
C LYS A 393 11.89 -19.79 37.01
N LYS A 394 12.80 -18.84 36.76
CA LYS A 394 12.47 -17.42 36.57
C LYS A 394 11.74 -17.16 35.24
N LEU A 395 11.86 -18.06 34.27
CA LEU A 395 11.18 -18.00 32.96
C LEU A 395 9.83 -18.75 32.96
N LYS A 396 9.12 -18.77 34.09
CA LYS A 396 7.86 -19.55 34.25
C LYS A 396 6.76 -19.16 33.26
N GLY A 397 6.80 -17.98 32.65
CA GLY A 397 5.77 -17.51 31.71
C GLY A 397 4.54 -16.90 32.42
N PRO A 398 3.37 -16.83 31.74
CA PRO A 398 3.07 -17.49 30.47
C PRO A 398 3.68 -16.78 29.24
N TRP A 399 4.31 -17.56 28.36
CA TRP A 399 4.87 -17.16 27.07
C TRP A 399 3.91 -17.59 25.96
N PRO A 400 3.57 -16.71 25.01
CA PRO A 400 2.71 -17.09 23.91
C PRO A 400 3.46 -17.90 22.85
N ALA A 401 2.78 -18.88 22.25
CA ALA A 401 3.40 -19.82 21.31
C ALA A 401 4.02 -19.16 20.07
N ASP A 402 3.49 -18.02 19.61
CA ASP A 402 4.06 -17.25 18.49
C ASP A 402 5.45 -16.66 18.78
N LEU A 403 5.82 -16.50 20.06
CA LEU A 403 7.15 -16.02 20.41
C LEU A 403 8.23 -17.00 19.94
N PHE A 404 7.97 -18.30 20.06
CA PHE A 404 8.91 -19.34 19.65
C PHE A 404 9.00 -19.52 18.14
N THR A 405 7.91 -19.25 17.41
CA THR A 405 7.94 -19.24 15.94
C THR A 405 8.69 -18.02 15.41
N ALA A 406 8.53 -16.84 16.05
CA ALA A 406 9.35 -15.67 15.75
C ALA A 406 10.84 -15.92 16.02
N PHE A 407 11.18 -16.62 17.11
CA PHE A 407 12.56 -17.05 17.37
C PHE A 407 13.09 -18.00 16.31
N ALA A 408 12.25 -18.88 15.77
CA ALA A 408 12.67 -19.82 14.75
C ALA A 408 13.01 -19.16 13.41
N ASP A 409 12.45 -17.97 13.14
CA ASP A 409 12.85 -17.13 12.00
C ASP A 409 14.27 -16.53 12.14
N ASP A 410 14.77 -16.35 13.37
CA ASP A 410 16.17 -15.96 13.67
C ASP A 410 17.07 -17.20 13.69
N ASP A 411 16.80 -18.13 14.62
CA ASP A 411 17.55 -19.36 14.85
C ASP A 411 16.61 -20.48 15.35
N ALA A 412 16.15 -21.31 14.40
CA ALA A 412 15.27 -22.45 14.66
C ALA A 412 15.87 -23.48 15.62
N ASP A 413 17.17 -23.75 15.52
CA ASP A 413 17.82 -24.73 16.40
C ASP A 413 17.87 -24.18 17.85
N ALA A 414 18.16 -22.88 18.02
CA ALA A 414 18.17 -22.25 19.34
C ALA A 414 16.78 -22.13 19.96
N SER A 415 15.77 -21.78 19.17
CA SER A 415 14.36 -21.78 19.61
C SER A 415 13.92 -23.16 20.13
N LEU A 416 14.24 -24.23 19.39
CA LEU A 416 13.92 -25.60 19.79
C LEU A 416 14.65 -26.02 21.09
N ARG A 417 15.94 -25.69 21.23
CA ARG A 417 16.69 -25.96 22.46
C ARG A 417 16.09 -25.25 23.67
N LEU A 418 15.78 -23.96 23.54
CA LEU A 418 15.13 -23.17 24.59
C LEU A 418 13.79 -23.80 25.00
N PHE A 419 12.96 -24.14 24.00
CA PHE A 419 11.65 -24.74 24.22
C PHE A 419 11.74 -26.07 24.98
N ARG A 420 12.64 -26.98 24.58
CA ARG A 420 12.85 -28.25 25.29
C ARG A 420 13.40 -28.08 26.71
N LYS A 421 14.30 -27.12 26.94
CA LYS A 421 14.76 -26.77 28.30
C LYS A 421 13.58 -26.33 29.17
N LEU A 422 12.67 -25.52 28.65
CA LEU A 422 11.45 -25.09 29.36
C LEU A 422 10.48 -26.24 29.62
N ILE A 423 10.22 -27.13 28.65
CA ILE A 423 9.40 -28.33 28.86
C ILE A 423 10.00 -29.22 29.95
N SER A 424 11.32 -29.45 29.94
CA SER A 424 11.98 -30.28 30.95
C SER A 424 11.91 -29.69 32.36
N THR A 425 11.81 -28.36 32.46
CA THR A 425 11.71 -27.63 33.73
C THR A 425 10.25 -27.56 34.21
N PHE A 426 9.31 -27.47 33.29
CA PHE A 426 7.87 -27.35 33.56
C PHE A 426 7.08 -28.42 32.76
N PRO A 427 7.04 -29.68 33.23
CA PRO A 427 6.43 -30.79 32.48
C PRO A 427 4.95 -30.57 32.13
N GLU A 428 4.22 -29.85 32.97
CA GLU A 428 2.80 -29.52 32.72
C GLU A 428 2.60 -28.43 31.66
N SER A 429 3.68 -27.89 31.09
CA SER A 429 3.66 -26.84 30.06
C SER A 429 2.89 -25.58 30.46
N GLN A 430 2.83 -25.30 31.78
CA GLN A 430 2.17 -24.11 32.34
C GLN A 430 2.80 -22.78 31.87
N PHE A 431 3.99 -22.86 31.28
CA PHE A 431 4.69 -21.70 30.72
C PHE A 431 4.17 -21.27 29.37
N LEU A 432 3.29 -22.04 28.71
CA LEU A 432 2.86 -21.82 27.33
C LEU A 432 1.38 -21.43 27.26
N ILE A 433 1.06 -20.34 26.57
CA ILE A 433 -0.31 -19.90 26.26
C ILE A 433 -0.53 -19.82 24.75
N CYS A 434 -1.80 -19.89 24.33
CA CYS A 434 -2.18 -19.67 22.95
C CYS A 434 -1.78 -18.26 22.48
N SER A 435 -1.43 -18.13 21.20
CA SER A 435 -1.32 -16.80 20.59
C SER A 435 -2.70 -16.18 20.38
N SER A 436 -2.77 -14.86 20.47
CA SER A 436 -3.97 -14.07 20.10
C SER A 436 -3.69 -13.12 18.94
N LEU A 437 -2.49 -13.18 18.34
CA LEU A 437 -2.07 -12.22 17.32
C LEU A 437 -2.38 -12.68 15.91
N TYR A 438 -2.19 -13.97 15.65
CA TYR A 438 -2.28 -14.54 14.31
C TYR A 438 -3.57 -15.30 14.16
N ARG A 439 -4.62 -14.62 13.69
CA ARG A 439 -5.84 -15.33 13.29
C ARG A 439 -5.47 -16.43 12.30
N CYS A 440 -5.94 -17.65 12.57
CA CYS A 440 -5.74 -18.80 11.71
C CYS A 440 -4.28 -19.26 11.67
N SER A 441 -3.67 -19.47 12.85
CA SER A 441 -2.36 -20.12 12.97
C SER A 441 -2.45 -21.37 13.83
N ILE A 442 -1.59 -22.36 13.57
CA ILE A 442 -1.46 -23.53 14.44
C ILE A 442 -1.09 -23.15 15.88
N VAL A 443 -0.46 -21.99 16.11
CA VAL A 443 -0.06 -21.51 17.45
C VAL A 443 -1.21 -20.90 18.27
N GLU A 444 -2.40 -20.73 17.68
CA GLU A 444 -3.64 -20.44 18.41
C GLU A 444 -4.22 -21.70 19.07
N SER A 445 -3.73 -22.88 18.68
CA SER A 445 -4.27 -24.16 19.18
C SER A 445 -3.99 -24.34 20.66
N ALA A 446 -5.06 -24.55 21.40
CA ALA A 446 -5.00 -24.96 22.79
C ALA A 446 -4.62 -26.44 22.93
N ARG A 447 -3.98 -26.79 24.06
CA ARG A 447 -3.64 -28.17 24.43
C ARG A 447 -4.87 -29.05 24.54
N GLU A 448 -5.98 -28.49 25.02
CA GLU A 448 -7.27 -29.16 25.11
C GLU A 448 -8.38 -28.17 24.69
N PRO A 449 -9.51 -28.65 24.17
CA PRO A 449 -10.65 -27.79 23.86
C PRO A 449 -11.05 -26.95 25.06
N GLU A 450 -11.44 -25.68 24.82
CA GLU A 450 -11.89 -24.72 25.84
C GLU A 450 -10.83 -24.30 26.87
N THR A 451 -9.55 -24.58 26.62
CA THR A 451 -8.44 -24.06 27.44
C THR A 451 -7.69 -22.93 26.71
N ASP A 452 -6.99 -22.09 27.46
CA ASP A 452 -6.11 -21.03 26.95
C ASP A 452 -4.61 -21.42 26.95
N LYS A 453 -4.33 -22.66 27.38
CA LYS A 453 -2.98 -23.24 27.44
C LYS A 453 -2.54 -23.66 26.04
N GLY A 454 -1.42 -23.16 25.57
CA GLY A 454 -0.91 -23.52 24.23
C GLY A 454 -0.55 -25.01 24.14
N ASP A 455 -0.69 -25.61 22.96
CA ASP A 455 -0.34 -27.02 22.76
C ASP A 455 1.19 -27.20 22.56
N PRO A 456 1.89 -27.85 23.52
CA PRO A 456 3.35 -28.02 23.43
C PRO A 456 3.77 -29.02 22.34
N TYR A 457 2.90 -29.97 21.97
CA TYR A 457 3.20 -30.98 20.95
C TYR A 457 3.15 -30.38 19.55
N ILE A 458 2.19 -29.48 19.30
CA ILE A 458 2.11 -28.73 18.04
C ILE A 458 3.36 -27.86 17.88
N LEU A 459 3.72 -27.10 18.92
CA LEU A 459 4.87 -26.22 18.85
C LEU A 459 6.20 -27.01 18.74
N GLU A 460 6.36 -28.11 19.47
CA GLU A 460 7.56 -28.95 19.34
C GLU A 460 7.69 -29.52 17.91
N ALA A 461 6.59 -30.08 17.37
CA ALA A 461 6.58 -30.64 16.03
C ALA A 461 6.97 -29.59 14.98
N PHE A 462 6.40 -28.38 15.09
CA PHE A 462 6.72 -27.26 14.21
C PHE A 462 8.20 -26.84 14.31
N LEU A 463 8.73 -26.66 15.52
CA LEU A 463 10.12 -26.25 15.73
C LEU A 463 11.11 -27.33 15.26
N VAL A 464 10.80 -28.62 15.47
CA VAL A 464 11.59 -29.74 14.93
C VAL A 464 11.61 -29.69 13.40
N HIS A 465 10.45 -29.51 12.76
CA HIS A 465 10.37 -29.38 11.31
C HIS A 465 11.15 -28.16 10.79
N ALA A 466 11.11 -27.05 11.52
CA ALA A 466 11.85 -25.83 11.17
C ALA A 466 13.37 -25.94 11.41
N SER A 467 13.85 -26.91 12.21
CA SER A 467 15.27 -27.10 12.55
C SER A 467 16.01 -27.98 11.54
N SER A 468 17.26 -27.64 11.19
CA SER A 468 18.02 -28.37 10.16
C SER A 468 18.88 -29.52 10.69
N ARG A 469 19.32 -29.46 11.97
CA ARG A 469 20.37 -30.37 12.50
C ARG A 469 19.84 -31.59 13.24
N GLU A 470 18.61 -31.54 13.75
CA GLU A 470 18.07 -32.58 14.66
C GLU A 470 17.03 -33.50 14.04
N ALA A 471 16.69 -33.30 12.75
CA ALA A 471 15.80 -34.20 12.00
C ALA A 471 16.32 -35.65 11.95
N THR A 472 17.62 -35.89 12.16
CA THR A 472 18.28 -37.18 11.91
C THR A 472 18.63 -38.02 13.14
N SER A 473 18.72 -37.47 14.37
CA SER A 473 19.18 -38.22 15.56
C SER A 473 18.17 -38.32 16.73
N SER A 474 17.45 -37.24 17.05
CA SER A 474 16.39 -37.21 18.07
C SER A 474 14.96 -37.19 17.50
N GLY A 475 14.83 -37.00 16.18
CA GLY A 475 13.55 -36.93 15.46
C GLY A 475 12.68 -38.19 15.61
N SER A 476 13.27 -39.37 15.87
CA SER A 476 12.51 -40.62 16.03
C SER A 476 11.63 -40.63 17.28
N ASN A 477 12.10 -40.09 18.41
CA ASN A 477 11.34 -40.10 19.67
C ASN A 477 10.22 -39.05 19.64
N THR A 478 10.50 -37.82 19.18
CA THR A 478 9.48 -36.79 19.01
C THR A 478 8.45 -37.21 17.94
N SER A 479 8.87 -37.85 16.84
CA SER A 479 7.94 -38.38 15.83
C SER A 479 6.99 -39.43 16.41
N ASN A 480 7.47 -40.34 17.27
CA ASN A 480 6.61 -41.32 17.93
C ASN A 480 5.62 -40.67 18.90
N LEU A 481 6.07 -39.70 19.70
CA LEU A 481 5.21 -38.97 20.64
C LEU A 481 4.12 -38.16 19.91
N VAL A 482 4.48 -37.48 18.82
CA VAL A 482 3.54 -36.74 17.98
C VAL A 482 2.54 -37.67 17.30
N LYS A 483 2.96 -38.84 16.80
CA LYS A 483 2.05 -39.85 16.24
C LYS A 483 1.07 -40.38 17.29
N GLN A 484 1.55 -40.69 18.49
CA GLN A 484 0.68 -41.12 19.59
C GLN A 484 -0.33 -40.04 19.96
N ARG A 485 0.14 -38.80 20.12
CA ARG A 485 -0.72 -37.65 20.42
C ARG A 485 -1.75 -37.40 19.32
N LEU A 486 -1.36 -37.51 18.05
CA LEU A 486 -2.27 -37.39 16.91
C LEU A 486 -3.37 -38.45 16.99
N GLN A 487 -3.02 -39.71 17.27
CA GLN A 487 -3.99 -40.79 17.41
C GLN A 487 -4.92 -40.56 18.62
N ASP A 488 -4.38 -40.12 19.75
CA ASP A 488 -5.18 -39.79 20.94
C ASP A 488 -6.20 -38.68 20.65
N CYS A 489 -5.79 -37.62 19.93
CA CYS A 489 -6.70 -36.56 19.51
C CYS A 489 -7.78 -37.09 18.57
N LYS A 490 -7.41 -37.95 17.60
CA LYS A 490 -8.37 -38.59 16.69
C LYS A 490 -9.40 -39.44 17.45
N ASP A 491 -8.95 -40.21 18.43
CA ASP A 491 -9.83 -41.05 19.26
C ASP A 491 -10.74 -40.23 20.16
N LYS A 492 -10.22 -39.16 20.78
CA LYS A 492 -11.02 -38.23 21.60
C LYS A 492 -12.07 -37.50 20.76
N ALA A 493 -11.70 -37.02 19.57
CA ALA A 493 -12.64 -36.40 18.63
C ALA A 493 -13.74 -37.37 18.20
N ALA A 494 -13.40 -38.66 18.00
CA ALA A 494 -14.37 -39.68 17.61
C ALA A 494 -15.36 -40.05 18.72
N ARG A 495 -14.91 -40.04 19.99
CA ARG A 495 -15.70 -40.47 21.16
C ARG A 495 -16.46 -39.34 21.83
N ALA A 496 -16.15 -38.07 21.53
CA ALA A 496 -16.79 -36.92 22.16
C ALA A 496 -18.28 -36.82 21.81
N ARG A 497 -19.12 -36.68 22.85
CA ARG A 497 -20.58 -36.57 22.72
C ARG A 497 -21.05 -35.20 22.26
N ASP A 498 -20.33 -34.15 22.64
CA ASP A 498 -20.62 -32.76 22.27
C ASP A 498 -19.81 -32.34 21.05
N TRP A 499 -20.47 -31.64 20.13
CA TRP A 499 -19.87 -31.14 18.89
C TRP A 499 -18.73 -30.15 19.15
N VAL A 500 -18.76 -29.39 20.26
CA VAL A 500 -17.70 -28.45 20.63
C VAL A 500 -16.38 -29.18 20.87
N PHE A 501 -16.42 -30.25 21.67
CA PHE A 501 -15.26 -31.09 21.94
C PHE A 501 -14.84 -31.90 20.69
N ARG A 502 -15.79 -32.40 19.89
CA ARG A 502 -15.47 -33.06 18.60
C ARG A 502 -14.67 -32.13 17.69
N LYS A 503 -15.18 -30.92 17.46
CA LYS A 503 -14.52 -29.87 16.69
C LYS A 503 -13.13 -29.57 17.27
N GLY A 504 -13.06 -29.28 18.58
CA GLY A 504 -11.80 -28.88 19.22
C GLY A 504 -10.70 -29.93 19.06
N TRP A 505 -10.97 -31.20 19.35
CA TRP A 505 -10.00 -32.28 19.17
C TRP A 505 -9.66 -32.53 17.70
N ALA A 506 -10.62 -32.39 16.77
CA ALA A 506 -10.37 -32.50 15.34
C ALA A 506 -9.47 -31.37 14.81
N THR A 507 -9.70 -30.13 15.24
CA THR A 507 -8.85 -28.98 14.92
C THR A 507 -7.43 -29.18 15.44
N ILE A 508 -7.25 -29.65 16.68
CA ILE A 508 -5.92 -29.98 17.23
C ILE A 508 -5.24 -31.06 16.39
N ALA A 509 -5.95 -32.13 16.00
CA ALA A 509 -5.39 -33.18 15.15
C ALA A 509 -4.94 -32.65 13.77
N LEU A 510 -5.72 -31.78 13.14
CA LEU A 510 -5.36 -31.13 11.88
C LEU A 510 -4.13 -30.23 12.05
N ASN A 511 -4.12 -29.35 13.05
CA ASN A 511 -3.01 -28.43 13.28
C ASN A 511 -1.72 -29.16 13.66
N LEU A 512 -1.81 -30.26 14.42
CA LEU A 512 -0.68 -31.13 14.71
C LEU A 512 -0.14 -31.81 13.46
N SER A 513 -1.02 -32.29 12.57
CA SER A 513 -0.59 -32.89 11.30
C SER A 513 0.14 -31.89 10.40
N VAL A 514 -0.34 -30.64 10.34
CA VAL A 514 0.35 -29.53 9.65
C VAL A 514 1.71 -29.23 10.28
N ALA A 515 1.78 -29.16 11.61
CA ALA A 515 3.00 -28.88 12.35
C ALA A 515 4.12 -29.90 12.09
N THR A 516 3.78 -31.15 11.74
CA THR A 516 4.78 -32.16 11.38
C THR A 516 5.53 -31.88 10.08
N GLY A 517 4.96 -31.03 9.21
CA GLY A 517 5.47 -30.78 7.86
C GLY A 517 5.37 -31.96 6.89
N SER A 518 4.70 -33.06 7.28
CA SER A 518 4.52 -34.24 6.42
C SER A 518 3.22 -34.15 5.62
N PHE A 519 3.35 -34.14 4.29
CA PHE A 519 2.20 -34.17 3.38
C PHE A 519 1.31 -35.41 3.60
N ASP A 520 1.91 -36.58 3.82
CA ASP A 520 1.14 -37.83 3.99
C ASP A 520 0.35 -37.82 5.31
N VAL A 521 0.97 -37.40 6.42
CA VAL A 521 0.27 -37.31 7.72
C VAL A 521 -0.88 -36.30 7.65
N PHE A 522 -0.69 -35.19 6.94
CA PHE A 522 -1.74 -34.19 6.74
C PHE A 522 -2.86 -34.73 5.85
N ALA A 523 -2.54 -35.33 4.70
CA ALA A 523 -3.50 -35.95 3.78
C ALA A 523 -4.36 -37.01 4.48
N ASP A 524 -3.74 -37.93 5.22
CA ASP A 524 -4.45 -38.97 5.99
C ASP A 524 -5.38 -38.38 7.04
N THR A 525 -4.99 -37.25 7.64
CA THR A 525 -5.78 -36.57 8.67
C THR A 525 -6.96 -35.80 8.05
N ILE A 526 -6.81 -35.21 6.86
CA ILE A 526 -7.93 -34.64 6.09
C ILE A 526 -8.95 -35.73 5.72
N VAL A 527 -8.49 -36.86 5.19
CA VAL A 527 -9.38 -37.98 4.84
C VAL A 527 -10.11 -38.51 6.08
N TRP A 528 -9.41 -38.65 7.21
CA TRP A 528 -10.03 -39.02 8.48
C TRP A 528 -11.09 -38.01 8.95
N ALA A 529 -10.84 -36.70 8.78
CA ALA A 529 -11.75 -35.64 9.21
C ALA A 529 -13.10 -35.64 8.46
N ARG A 530 -13.18 -36.25 7.25
CA ARG A 530 -14.42 -36.41 6.47
C ARG A 530 -15.56 -37.06 7.27
N ARG A 531 -15.24 -37.84 8.31
CA ARG A 531 -16.24 -38.46 9.19
C ARG A 531 -17.15 -37.47 9.91
N PHE A 532 -16.70 -36.22 10.08
CA PHE A 532 -17.47 -35.16 10.72
C PHE A 532 -18.39 -34.42 9.75
N ASN A 533 -18.37 -34.74 8.44
CA ASN A 533 -19.20 -34.05 7.45
C ASN A 533 -20.71 -34.12 7.75
N LYS A 534 -21.15 -35.20 8.42
CA LYS A 534 -22.55 -35.39 8.84
C LYS A 534 -22.93 -34.60 10.10
N ASP A 535 -21.94 -34.09 10.83
CA ASP A 535 -22.16 -33.23 12.00
C ASP A 535 -22.19 -31.77 11.56
N SER A 536 -23.41 -31.25 11.38
CA SER A 536 -23.64 -29.91 10.86
C SER A 536 -22.96 -28.80 11.67
N ASN A 537 -22.75 -28.98 12.98
CA ASN A 537 -22.13 -27.93 13.80
C ASN A 537 -20.61 -28.04 13.79
N ALA A 538 -20.08 -29.26 13.87
CA ALA A 538 -18.65 -29.47 13.82
C ALA A 538 -18.06 -29.11 12.45
N VAL A 539 -18.70 -29.52 11.35
CA VAL A 539 -18.17 -29.31 9.99
C VAL A 539 -18.07 -27.83 9.61
N LYS A 540 -19.10 -27.04 9.93
CA LYS A 540 -19.15 -25.59 9.68
C LYS A 540 -18.01 -24.86 10.34
N GLN A 541 -17.66 -25.30 11.54
CA GLN A 541 -16.62 -24.67 12.33
C GLN A 541 -15.22 -25.22 12.01
N LEU A 542 -15.10 -26.47 11.59
CA LEU A 542 -13.81 -27.09 11.24
C LEU A 542 -13.19 -26.44 9.99
N TYR A 543 -14.02 -26.14 8.99
CA TYR A 543 -13.60 -25.57 7.71
C TYR A 543 -13.91 -24.08 7.56
N SER A 544 -14.32 -23.40 8.64
CA SER A 544 -14.52 -21.94 8.61
C SER A 544 -13.20 -21.20 8.50
N TYR A 545 -13.25 -20.01 7.89
CA TYR A 545 -12.09 -19.12 7.73
C TYR A 545 -11.31 -18.86 9.01
N ASN A 546 -11.95 -18.93 10.19
CA ASN A 546 -11.31 -18.68 11.48
C ASN A 546 -10.47 -19.87 11.99
N ASN A 547 -10.70 -21.10 11.51
CA ASN A 547 -10.00 -22.29 11.99
C ASN A 547 -9.15 -22.95 10.88
N PHE A 548 -9.52 -22.75 9.62
CA PHE A 548 -8.83 -23.31 8.46
C PHE A 548 -9.03 -22.40 7.24
N PRO A 549 -8.06 -22.26 6.33
CA PRO A 549 -6.70 -22.76 6.42
C PRO A 549 -5.87 -21.97 7.42
N THR A 550 -4.86 -22.63 7.99
CA THR A 550 -3.84 -21.96 8.80
C THR A 550 -2.74 -21.37 7.90
N ILE A 551 -2.02 -20.38 8.41
CA ILE A 551 -0.84 -19.82 7.72
C ILE A 551 0.18 -20.94 7.43
N GLU A 552 0.41 -21.81 8.41
CA GLU A 552 1.36 -22.91 8.29
C GLU A 552 0.88 -23.99 7.32
N ALA A 553 -0.43 -24.25 7.23
CA ALA A 553 -0.99 -25.15 6.21
C ALA A 553 -0.83 -24.56 4.81
N THR A 554 -1.08 -23.27 4.64
CA THR A 554 -0.87 -22.55 3.37
C THR A 554 0.60 -22.62 2.96
N ASP A 555 1.50 -22.44 3.92
CA ASP A 555 2.94 -22.51 3.72
C ASP A 555 3.40 -23.92 3.34
N LEU A 556 2.86 -24.96 3.99
CA LEU A 556 3.15 -26.36 3.66
C LEU A 556 2.67 -26.70 2.24
N LEU A 557 1.40 -26.39 1.92
CA LEU A 557 0.80 -26.73 0.62
C LEU A 557 1.36 -25.90 -0.55
N SER A 558 2.02 -24.77 -0.26
CA SER A 558 2.77 -24.04 -1.29
C SER A 558 3.85 -24.90 -1.93
N GLY A 559 4.37 -25.92 -1.22
CA GLY A 559 5.43 -26.81 -1.71
C GLY A 559 6.81 -26.17 -1.79
N ILE A 560 6.96 -24.91 -1.39
CA ILE A 560 8.23 -24.18 -1.36
C ILE A 560 8.54 -23.83 0.10
N PRO A 561 9.62 -24.33 0.72
CA PRO A 561 9.93 -24.02 2.11
C PRO A 561 10.28 -22.53 2.31
N SER A 562 10.00 -22.00 3.50
CA SER A 562 10.34 -20.61 3.88
C SER A 562 11.84 -20.31 3.74
N PHE A 563 12.69 -21.34 3.88
CA PHE A 563 14.13 -21.26 3.78
C PHE A 563 14.65 -22.26 2.71
N PRO A 564 14.57 -21.92 1.41
CA PRO A 564 14.86 -22.85 0.31
C PRO A 564 16.33 -23.30 0.23
N PHE A 565 17.25 -22.57 0.86
CA PHE A 565 18.67 -22.93 0.95
C PHE A 565 18.94 -24.14 1.87
N ARG A 566 17.92 -24.67 2.57
CA ARG A 566 18.04 -25.83 3.45
C ARG A 566 17.72 -27.16 2.76
N LEU A 567 17.29 -27.13 1.50
CA LEU A 567 17.02 -28.35 0.73
C LEU A 567 18.33 -28.92 0.17
N GLU A 568 18.63 -30.20 0.47
CA GLU A 568 19.78 -30.92 -0.09
C GLU A 568 19.67 -31.10 -1.62
N ASN A 569 18.44 -31.27 -2.13
CA ASN A 569 18.15 -31.29 -3.58
C ASN A 569 16.89 -30.46 -3.90
N PRO A 570 17.05 -29.17 -4.24
CA PRO A 570 15.93 -28.27 -4.51
C PRO A 570 15.05 -28.72 -5.70
N LYS A 571 15.63 -29.35 -6.73
CA LYS A 571 14.93 -29.67 -8.00
C LYS A 571 13.86 -30.75 -7.80
N THR A 572 14.24 -31.90 -7.25
CA THR A 572 13.30 -33.00 -7.02
C THR A 572 12.38 -32.73 -5.84
N GLY A 573 12.89 -32.03 -4.81
CA GLY A 573 12.14 -31.74 -3.60
C GLY A 573 10.96 -30.80 -3.84
N ILE A 574 11.14 -29.72 -4.63
CA ILE A 574 10.06 -28.75 -4.90
C ILE A 574 8.95 -29.39 -5.72
N LYS A 575 9.28 -30.08 -6.81
CA LYS A 575 8.26 -30.73 -7.66
C LYS A 575 7.40 -31.71 -6.88
N GLN A 576 8.00 -32.63 -6.13
CA GLN A 576 7.28 -33.61 -5.31
C GLN A 576 6.42 -32.95 -4.22
N SER A 577 6.92 -31.87 -3.61
CA SER A 577 6.19 -31.13 -2.58
C SER A 577 4.98 -30.39 -3.17
N VAL A 578 5.13 -29.80 -4.35
CA VAL A 578 4.04 -29.13 -5.09
C VAL A 578 2.97 -30.13 -5.50
N GLU A 579 3.36 -31.27 -6.08
CA GLU A 579 2.44 -32.36 -6.45
C GLU A 579 1.69 -32.90 -5.23
N SER A 580 2.40 -33.11 -4.12
CA SER A 580 1.80 -33.55 -2.85
C SER A 580 0.82 -32.51 -2.30
N GLY A 581 1.17 -31.23 -2.36
CA GLY A 581 0.29 -30.13 -1.97
C GLY A 581 -0.98 -30.06 -2.83
N ASN A 582 -0.84 -30.18 -4.15
CA ASN A 582 -1.95 -30.21 -5.10
C ASN A 582 -2.91 -31.38 -4.82
N ARG A 583 -2.37 -32.58 -4.52
CA ARG A 583 -3.17 -33.74 -4.13
C ARG A 583 -4.02 -33.46 -2.88
N ILE A 584 -3.48 -32.78 -1.87
CA ILE A 584 -4.23 -32.44 -0.65
C ILE A 584 -5.30 -31.39 -0.94
N LEU A 585 -5.01 -30.38 -1.76
CA LEU A 585 -6.00 -29.41 -2.21
C LEU A 585 -7.17 -30.11 -2.93
N MET A 586 -6.87 -31.08 -3.80
CA MET A 586 -7.90 -31.88 -4.46
C MET A 586 -8.74 -32.68 -3.45
N GLN A 587 -8.12 -33.33 -2.46
CA GLN A 587 -8.83 -34.05 -1.40
C GLN A 587 -9.77 -33.14 -0.57
N LEU A 588 -9.39 -31.88 -0.37
CA LEU A 588 -10.23 -30.89 0.30
C LEU A 588 -11.43 -30.51 -0.56
N LEU A 589 -11.25 -30.28 -1.87
CA LEU A 589 -12.35 -30.03 -2.81
C LEU A 589 -13.30 -31.22 -2.89
N GLU A 590 -12.78 -32.45 -2.96
CA GLU A 590 -13.58 -33.68 -2.87
C GLU A 590 -14.37 -33.75 -1.56
N THR A 591 -13.78 -33.31 -0.44
CA THR A 591 -14.45 -33.29 0.86
C THR A 591 -15.62 -32.32 0.88
N ALA A 592 -15.46 -31.14 0.27
CA ALA A 592 -16.54 -30.17 0.09
C ALA A 592 -17.66 -30.72 -0.81
N VAL A 593 -17.29 -31.41 -1.91
CA VAL A 593 -18.25 -32.09 -2.79
C VAL A 593 -19.01 -33.19 -2.05
N MET A 594 -18.36 -33.96 -1.18
CA MET A 594 -19.07 -34.97 -0.37
C MET A 594 -20.15 -34.35 0.51
N ALA A 595 -19.92 -33.14 1.02
CA ALA A 595 -20.86 -32.43 1.88
C ALA A 595 -22.11 -31.94 1.13
N LEU A 596 -22.09 -31.83 -0.21
CA LEU A 596 -23.27 -31.46 -1.00
C LEU A 596 -24.48 -32.37 -0.79
N ARG A 597 -24.20 -33.63 -0.43
CA ARG A 597 -25.22 -34.67 -0.16
C ARG A 597 -25.87 -34.51 1.21
N GLU A 598 -25.31 -33.68 2.09
CA GLU A 598 -25.78 -33.50 3.45
C GLU A 598 -26.88 -32.41 3.50
N PRO A 599 -28.00 -32.64 4.23
CA PRO A 599 -29.09 -31.66 4.32
C PRO A 599 -28.66 -30.30 4.89
N SER A 600 -27.62 -30.27 5.72
CA SER A 600 -27.10 -29.04 6.33
C SER A 600 -26.17 -28.23 5.43
N PHE A 601 -25.94 -28.67 4.19
CA PHE A 601 -25.02 -28.00 3.28
C PHE A 601 -25.44 -26.56 2.99
N GLN A 602 -24.49 -25.65 3.16
CA GLN A 602 -24.60 -24.25 2.75
C GLN A 602 -23.29 -23.88 2.05
N GLN A 603 -23.38 -23.19 0.90
CA GLN A 603 -22.20 -22.84 0.10
C GLN A 603 -21.20 -21.99 0.90
N TYR A 604 -21.69 -21.01 1.66
CA TYR A 604 -20.84 -20.10 2.42
C TYR A 604 -19.97 -20.81 3.48
N ASP A 605 -20.45 -21.92 4.05
CA ASP A 605 -19.70 -22.74 5.03
C ASP A 605 -18.47 -23.41 4.40
N TRP A 606 -18.43 -23.54 3.07
CA TRP A 606 -17.36 -24.19 2.30
C TRP A 606 -16.54 -23.23 1.43
N SER A 607 -16.92 -21.95 1.40
CA SER A 607 -16.24 -20.89 0.62
C SER A 607 -14.74 -20.80 0.92
N CYS A 608 -14.35 -21.13 2.15
CA CYS A 608 -12.96 -21.17 2.57
C CYS A 608 -12.17 -22.31 1.88
N ILE A 609 -12.80 -23.45 1.67
CA ILE A 609 -12.19 -24.60 1.00
C ILE A 609 -12.11 -24.37 -0.51
N THR A 610 -13.16 -23.81 -1.12
CA THR A 610 -13.16 -23.50 -2.56
C THR A 610 -12.18 -22.38 -2.91
N SER A 611 -11.95 -21.41 -2.02
CA SER A 611 -10.94 -20.35 -2.19
C SER A 611 -9.53 -20.75 -1.73
N PHE A 612 -9.33 -21.90 -1.09
CA PHE A 612 -8.02 -22.27 -0.57
C PHE A 612 -6.94 -22.50 -1.66
N PRO A 613 -7.24 -23.14 -2.81
CA PRO A 613 -6.30 -23.21 -3.92
C PRO A 613 -5.70 -21.86 -4.28
N GLU A 614 -6.53 -20.82 -4.32
CA GLU A 614 -6.12 -19.45 -4.60
C GLU A 614 -5.04 -18.95 -3.63
N LYS A 615 -5.28 -19.07 -2.32
CA LYS A 615 -4.34 -18.64 -1.27
C LYS A 615 -2.99 -19.37 -1.36
N VAL A 616 -3.01 -20.66 -1.70
CA VAL A 616 -1.78 -21.45 -1.88
C VAL A 616 -0.99 -20.96 -3.09
N ILE A 617 -1.68 -20.61 -4.18
CA ILE A 617 -1.05 -20.14 -5.42
C ILE A 617 -0.49 -18.72 -5.25
N GLU A 618 -1.20 -17.84 -4.56
CA GLU A 618 -0.67 -16.55 -4.12
C GLU A 618 0.63 -16.73 -3.30
N ARG A 619 0.62 -17.68 -2.36
CA ARG A 619 1.82 -18.00 -1.57
C ARG A 619 2.96 -18.55 -2.43
N ARG A 620 2.67 -19.38 -3.44
CA ARG A 620 3.65 -19.86 -4.44
C ARG A 620 4.26 -18.70 -5.21
N LEU A 621 3.46 -17.72 -5.67
CA LEU A 621 3.95 -16.54 -6.39
C LEU A 621 4.94 -15.73 -5.53
N VAL A 622 4.58 -15.46 -4.27
CA VAL A 622 5.43 -14.73 -3.32
C VAL A 622 6.76 -15.46 -3.07
N ARG A 623 6.72 -16.80 -2.99
CA ARG A 623 7.91 -17.62 -2.70
C ARG A 623 8.78 -17.90 -3.92
N ALA A 624 8.18 -18.08 -5.10
CA ALA A 624 8.90 -18.31 -6.36
C ALA A 624 9.90 -17.18 -6.62
N ASN A 625 9.48 -15.92 -6.40
CA ASN A 625 10.34 -14.74 -6.53
C ASN A 625 11.60 -14.77 -5.64
N LYS A 626 11.61 -15.56 -4.56
CA LYS A 626 12.73 -15.70 -3.62
C LYS A 626 13.67 -16.87 -3.97
N LEU A 627 13.25 -17.82 -4.82
CA LEU A 627 14.02 -19.03 -5.16
C LEU A 627 15.33 -18.71 -5.91
N GLU A 628 15.36 -17.65 -6.72
CA GLU A 628 16.57 -17.26 -7.45
C GLU A 628 17.70 -16.71 -6.56
N ARG A 629 17.40 -16.23 -5.35
CA ARG A 629 18.42 -15.75 -4.42
C ARG A 629 19.10 -16.88 -3.64
N ALA A 630 18.71 -18.13 -3.89
CA ALA A 630 19.29 -19.30 -3.24
C ALA A 630 20.66 -19.66 -3.85
N PRO A 631 21.57 -20.31 -3.10
CA PRO A 631 22.89 -20.73 -3.56
C PRO A 631 22.89 -21.69 -4.78
N HIS A 632 21.71 -22.23 -5.13
CA HIS A 632 21.44 -23.09 -6.29
C HIS A 632 20.19 -22.57 -7.03
N SER A 633 20.27 -21.35 -7.56
CA SER A 633 19.17 -20.70 -8.28
C SER A 633 18.66 -21.57 -9.43
N LEU A 634 17.37 -21.91 -9.40
CA LEU A 634 16.70 -22.54 -10.54
C LEU A 634 16.58 -21.55 -11.70
N SER A 635 16.66 -22.03 -12.94
CA SER A 635 16.32 -21.19 -14.10
C SER A 635 14.81 -20.94 -14.20
N ASP A 636 14.40 -19.93 -14.96
CA ASP A 636 12.98 -19.65 -15.20
C ASP A 636 12.23 -20.85 -15.79
N ASP A 637 12.89 -21.63 -16.66
CA ASP A 637 12.33 -22.86 -17.23
C ASP A 637 12.18 -23.95 -16.17
N GLU A 638 13.17 -24.12 -15.30
CA GLU A 638 13.09 -25.09 -14.21
C GLU A 638 12.01 -24.73 -13.19
N VAL A 639 11.85 -23.43 -12.87
CA VAL A 639 10.75 -22.95 -12.03
C VAL A 639 9.42 -23.23 -12.71
N PHE A 640 9.28 -22.96 -14.01
CA PHE A 640 8.07 -23.27 -14.74
C PHE A 640 7.73 -24.76 -14.71
N ASP A 641 8.70 -25.63 -15.01
CA ASP A 641 8.49 -27.08 -15.09
C ASP A 641 8.22 -27.74 -13.73
N PHE A 642 8.88 -27.27 -12.66
CA PHE A 642 8.77 -27.89 -11.33
C PHE A 642 7.64 -27.31 -10.48
N LEU A 643 7.31 -26.02 -10.65
CA LEU A 643 6.29 -25.34 -9.85
C LEU A 643 5.01 -25.09 -10.64
N TRP A 644 5.11 -24.42 -11.79
CA TRP A 644 3.94 -23.89 -12.48
C TRP A 644 3.20 -24.95 -13.29
N LYS A 645 3.90 -25.82 -13.99
CA LYS A 645 3.27 -26.88 -14.79
C LYS A 645 2.39 -27.82 -13.94
N PRO A 646 2.86 -28.41 -12.82
CA PRO A 646 1.99 -29.20 -11.95
C PRO A 646 0.84 -28.39 -11.34
N THR A 647 1.05 -27.09 -11.10
CA THR A 647 -0.01 -26.19 -10.60
C THR A 647 -1.11 -25.97 -11.65
N ILE A 648 -0.75 -25.78 -12.92
CA ILE A 648 -1.72 -25.66 -14.03
C ILE A 648 -2.50 -26.96 -14.17
N GLU A 649 -1.81 -28.11 -14.22
CA GLU A 649 -2.44 -29.43 -14.34
C GLU A 649 -3.49 -29.63 -13.23
N PHE A 650 -3.14 -29.31 -11.98
CA PHE A 650 -4.06 -29.33 -10.85
C PHE A 650 -5.26 -28.38 -11.01
N LEU A 651 -5.04 -27.12 -11.39
CA LEU A 651 -6.11 -26.14 -11.53
C LEU A 651 -7.14 -26.57 -12.58
N ILE A 652 -6.67 -27.07 -13.72
CA ILE A 652 -7.53 -27.57 -14.80
C ILE A 652 -8.29 -28.83 -14.36
N GLU A 653 -7.62 -29.76 -13.67
CA GLU A 653 -8.26 -30.96 -13.13
C GLU A 653 -9.34 -30.62 -12.10
N ALA A 654 -9.02 -29.71 -11.17
CA ALA A 654 -9.93 -29.27 -10.11
C ALA A 654 -11.15 -28.52 -10.68
N GLU A 655 -10.96 -27.58 -11.61
CA GLU A 655 -12.06 -26.87 -12.27
C GLU A 655 -12.93 -27.85 -13.07
N LYS A 656 -12.31 -28.77 -13.83
CA LYS A 656 -13.04 -29.82 -14.56
C LYS A 656 -13.85 -30.74 -13.64
N TYR A 657 -13.34 -31.04 -12.45
CA TYR A 657 -14.06 -31.83 -11.44
C TYR A 657 -15.24 -31.06 -10.85
N LEU A 658 -15.06 -29.78 -10.54
CA LEU A 658 -16.12 -28.92 -9.99
C LEU A 658 -17.19 -28.53 -11.02
N LEU A 659 -16.88 -28.57 -12.31
CA LEU A 659 -17.84 -28.37 -13.40
C LEU A 659 -18.71 -29.61 -13.70
N GLN A 660 -18.54 -30.73 -13.01
CA GLN A 660 -19.38 -31.91 -13.22
C GLN A 660 -20.85 -31.64 -12.83
N PRO A 661 -21.83 -32.35 -13.45
CA PRO A 661 -23.23 -32.20 -13.11
C PRO A 661 -23.49 -32.41 -11.61
N ASN A 662 -24.42 -31.61 -11.05
CA ASN A 662 -24.82 -31.59 -9.63
C ASN A 662 -23.83 -30.93 -8.66
N MET A 663 -22.76 -30.28 -9.15
CA MET A 663 -21.81 -29.52 -8.32
C MET A 663 -22.13 -28.02 -8.22
N ASP A 664 -23.14 -27.56 -8.96
CA ASP A 664 -23.54 -26.15 -9.10
C ASP A 664 -23.83 -25.45 -7.75
N ARG A 665 -24.24 -26.19 -6.71
CA ARG A 665 -24.50 -25.65 -5.36
C ARG A 665 -23.22 -25.29 -4.59
N LEU A 666 -22.09 -25.92 -4.90
CA LEU A 666 -20.79 -25.65 -4.27
C LEU A 666 -19.98 -24.68 -5.10
N TYR A 667 -19.97 -24.90 -6.40
CA TYR A 667 -19.25 -24.12 -7.39
C TYR A 667 -20.24 -23.73 -8.49
N PRO A 668 -20.94 -22.58 -8.34
CA PRO A 668 -21.95 -22.13 -9.29
C PRO A 668 -21.32 -21.77 -10.62
N ARG A 669 -20.99 -22.77 -11.46
CA ARG A 669 -20.41 -22.67 -12.82
C ARG A 669 -19.60 -21.39 -13.04
N GLU A 670 -18.68 -21.10 -12.13
CA GLU A 670 -18.08 -19.77 -12.03
C GLU A 670 -17.06 -19.61 -13.16
N ILE A 671 -17.43 -18.86 -14.20
CA ILE A 671 -16.57 -18.51 -15.35
C ILE A 671 -15.23 -17.89 -14.87
N LYS A 672 -15.28 -17.27 -13.70
CA LYS A 672 -14.17 -16.65 -12.96
C LYS A 672 -13.02 -17.62 -12.65
N GLY A 673 -13.29 -18.92 -12.41
CA GLY A 673 -12.25 -19.91 -12.09
C GLY A 673 -11.79 -19.90 -10.62
N LEU A 674 -10.88 -20.82 -10.29
CA LEU A 674 -10.39 -21.06 -8.92
C LEU A 674 -9.38 -20.02 -8.37
N ILE A 675 -8.94 -19.08 -9.20
CA ILE A 675 -7.90 -18.10 -8.84
C ILE A 675 -8.30 -16.65 -9.13
N HIS A 676 -9.61 -16.38 -9.21
CA HIS A 676 -10.12 -15.10 -9.70
C HIS A 676 -9.74 -13.90 -8.85
N SER A 677 -9.71 -14.03 -7.51
CA SER A 677 -9.50 -12.89 -6.61
C SER A 677 -8.03 -12.54 -6.34
N ILE A 678 -7.07 -13.25 -6.97
CA ILE A 678 -5.66 -12.91 -6.85
C ILE A 678 -5.42 -11.54 -7.48
N ASP A 679 -4.98 -10.60 -6.65
CA ASP A 679 -4.52 -9.30 -7.09
C ASP A 679 -3.06 -9.40 -7.57
N PHE A 680 -2.85 -9.18 -8.87
CA PHE A 680 -1.52 -9.18 -9.47
C PHE A 680 -0.87 -7.79 -9.49
N ASP A 681 -1.32 -6.82 -8.68
CA ASP A 681 -0.71 -5.47 -8.54
C ASP A 681 0.79 -5.45 -8.18
N PHE A 682 1.43 -6.61 -8.07
CA PHE A 682 2.88 -6.78 -8.31
C PHE A 682 3.33 -6.43 -9.75
N ALA A 683 2.40 -6.04 -10.63
CA ALA A 683 2.50 -5.87 -12.09
C ALA A 683 3.62 -4.97 -12.63
N ASN A 684 4.34 -4.24 -11.77
CA ASN A 684 5.58 -3.60 -12.20
C ASN A 684 6.76 -4.59 -12.34
N ASN A 685 6.63 -5.86 -11.90
CA ASN A 685 7.70 -6.87 -11.96
C ASN A 685 7.17 -8.34 -12.05
N LEU A 686 6.23 -8.64 -12.95
CA LEU A 686 5.91 -10.05 -13.27
C LEU A 686 7.15 -10.70 -13.91
N ARG A 687 7.63 -11.79 -13.30
CA ARG A 687 8.79 -12.53 -13.83
C ARG A 687 8.40 -13.40 -15.03
N PRO A 688 9.34 -13.71 -15.95
CA PRO A 688 9.03 -14.50 -17.15
C PRO A 688 8.36 -15.85 -16.86
N HIS A 689 8.83 -16.58 -15.84
CA HIS A 689 8.21 -17.86 -15.45
C HIS A 689 6.75 -17.71 -14.98
N SER A 690 6.40 -16.59 -14.32
CA SER A 690 5.05 -16.31 -13.81
C SER A 690 4.14 -15.79 -14.91
N ALA A 691 4.67 -14.98 -15.83
CA ALA A 691 3.95 -14.58 -17.03
C ALA A 691 3.59 -15.79 -17.89
N ARG A 692 4.56 -16.69 -18.13
CA ARG A 692 4.34 -17.96 -18.84
C ARG A 692 3.28 -18.83 -18.14
N PHE A 693 3.29 -18.89 -16.81
CA PHE A 693 2.26 -19.57 -16.02
C PHE A 693 0.86 -19.03 -16.32
N LEU A 694 0.67 -17.70 -16.23
CA LEU A 694 -0.62 -17.06 -16.46
C LEU A 694 -1.11 -17.25 -17.89
N ASP A 695 -0.24 -17.07 -18.89
CA ASP A 695 -0.62 -17.19 -20.30
C ASP A 695 -0.99 -18.63 -20.66
N THR A 696 -0.22 -19.61 -20.16
CA THR A 696 -0.52 -21.04 -20.36
C THR A 696 -1.81 -21.44 -19.64
N LEU A 697 -2.05 -20.95 -18.43
CA LEU A 697 -3.28 -21.22 -17.70
C LEU A 697 -4.50 -20.63 -18.42
N ALA A 698 -4.40 -19.40 -18.93
CA ALA A 698 -5.45 -18.77 -19.73
C ALA A 698 -5.81 -19.61 -20.96
N GLN A 699 -4.80 -20.14 -21.66
CA GLN A 699 -4.98 -21.00 -22.81
C GLN A 699 -5.67 -22.33 -22.46
N GLU A 700 -5.21 -23.02 -21.42
CA GLU A 700 -5.77 -24.31 -21.00
C GLU A 700 -7.18 -24.16 -20.42
N ARG A 701 -7.47 -23.07 -19.69
CA ARG A 701 -8.83 -22.77 -19.20
C ARG A 701 -9.78 -22.47 -20.36
N ASP A 702 -9.38 -21.65 -21.34
CA ASP A 702 -10.22 -21.39 -22.51
C ASP A 702 -10.53 -22.68 -23.29
N LYS A 703 -9.55 -23.59 -23.40
CA LYS A 703 -9.75 -24.92 -23.99
C LYS A 703 -10.74 -25.78 -23.19
N LEU A 704 -10.61 -25.83 -21.86
CA LEU A 704 -11.55 -26.54 -20.98
C LEU A 704 -12.99 -26.06 -21.22
N TRP A 705 -13.20 -24.75 -21.28
CA TRP A 705 -14.52 -24.17 -21.49
C TRP A 705 -15.05 -24.38 -22.92
N LYS A 706 -14.19 -24.38 -23.94
CA LYS A 706 -14.54 -24.79 -25.32
C LYS A 706 -15.03 -26.24 -25.40
N GLU A 707 -14.51 -27.13 -24.56
CA GLU A 707 -14.95 -28.53 -24.49
C GLU A 707 -16.21 -28.69 -23.62
N TYR A 708 -16.34 -27.89 -22.56
CA TYR A 708 -17.44 -27.99 -21.59
C TYR A 708 -18.76 -27.40 -22.12
N ARG A 709 -18.72 -26.21 -22.72
CA ARG A 709 -19.93 -25.47 -23.10
C ARG A 709 -20.79 -26.20 -24.12
N PRO A 710 -20.26 -26.77 -25.23
CA PRO A 710 -21.09 -27.45 -26.22
C PRO A 710 -21.80 -28.70 -25.68
N ARG A 711 -21.29 -29.32 -24.60
CA ARG A 711 -21.95 -30.46 -23.95
C ARG A 711 -23.20 -30.07 -23.17
N HIS A 712 -23.31 -28.81 -22.75
CA HIS A 712 -24.44 -28.28 -21.97
C HIS A 712 -25.36 -27.43 -22.82
N PHE A 713 -24.81 -26.74 -23.83
CA PHE A 713 -25.51 -25.89 -24.79
C PHE A 713 -25.07 -26.27 -26.21
N PRO A 714 -25.74 -27.24 -26.87
CA PRO A 714 -25.33 -27.71 -28.20
C PRO A 714 -25.20 -26.60 -29.25
N ALA A 715 -26.07 -25.58 -29.20
CA ALA A 715 -26.04 -24.42 -30.09
C ALA A 715 -24.74 -23.59 -30.01
N VAL A 716 -23.86 -23.81 -29.02
CA VAL A 716 -22.52 -23.20 -28.98
C VAL A 716 -21.68 -23.57 -30.20
N HIS A 717 -21.95 -24.70 -30.87
CA HIS A 717 -21.29 -25.04 -32.13
C HIS A 717 -21.61 -24.07 -33.27
N ASP A 718 -22.83 -23.52 -33.25
CA ASP A 718 -23.36 -22.61 -34.26
C ASP A 718 -23.10 -21.14 -33.92
N VAL A 719 -22.53 -20.87 -32.73
CA VAL A 719 -22.11 -19.54 -32.32
C VAL A 719 -20.94 -19.07 -33.21
N GLU A 720 -21.24 -18.02 -33.99
CA GLU A 720 -20.28 -17.29 -34.82
C GLU A 720 -19.47 -16.28 -34.01
N THR A 721 -18.31 -15.87 -34.55
CA THR A 721 -17.57 -14.70 -34.04
C THR A 721 -18.50 -13.47 -34.04
N PRO A 722 -18.46 -12.61 -33.01
CA PRO A 722 -17.37 -12.41 -32.05
C PRO A 722 -17.61 -13.10 -30.71
N TRP A 723 -18.70 -13.85 -30.57
CA TRP A 723 -19.03 -14.53 -29.32
C TRP A 723 -18.00 -15.61 -29.02
N PRO A 724 -17.43 -15.64 -27.80
CA PRO A 724 -16.44 -16.63 -27.44
C PRO A 724 -17.13 -17.98 -27.33
N ARG A 725 -16.52 -19.03 -27.90
CA ARG A 725 -16.94 -20.43 -27.68
C ARG A 725 -16.41 -21.01 -26.37
N GLY A 726 -15.33 -20.42 -25.85
CA GLY A 726 -14.71 -20.76 -24.57
C GLY A 726 -15.00 -19.71 -23.52
N LEU A 727 -13.94 -19.13 -22.97
CA LEU A 727 -14.01 -18.03 -22.00
C LEU A 727 -13.95 -16.68 -22.72
N PRO A 728 -14.71 -15.67 -22.25
CA PRO A 728 -14.46 -14.28 -22.57
C PRO A 728 -13.10 -13.78 -22.06
N VAL A 729 -12.54 -12.78 -22.72
CA VAL A 729 -11.20 -12.24 -22.47
C VAL A 729 -11.02 -11.75 -21.03
N GLN A 730 -12.06 -11.17 -20.42
CA GLN A 730 -12.05 -10.66 -19.04
C GLN A 730 -11.99 -11.76 -17.96
N TYR A 731 -12.17 -13.03 -18.35
CA TYR A 731 -12.08 -14.19 -17.46
C TYR A 731 -10.90 -15.12 -17.78
N LEU A 732 -10.07 -14.78 -18.78
CA LEU A 732 -8.87 -15.54 -19.11
C LEU A 732 -7.79 -15.40 -18.03
N CYS A 733 -7.70 -14.23 -17.42
CA CYS A 733 -6.79 -13.95 -16.32
C CYS A 733 -7.56 -13.67 -15.02
N PRO A 734 -6.90 -13.86 -13.86
CA PRO A 734 -7.35 -13.29 -12.58
C PRO A 734 -7.53 -11.76 -12.66
N ARG A 735 -8.19 -11.18 -11.65
CA ARG A 735 -8.55 -9.75 -11.55
C ARG A 735 -7.52 -8.79 -12.17
N GLU A 736 -8.01 -7.74 -12.85
CA GLU A 736 -7.26 -6.68 -13.57
C GLU A 736 -5.73 -6.85 -13.58
N VAL A 737 -5.21 -7.69 -14.48
CA VAL A 737 -3.76 -7.76 -14.69
C VAL A 737 -3.29 -6.39 -15.17
N ALA A 738 -2.51 -5.67 -14.37
CA ALA A 738 -2.17 -4.28 -14.68
C ALA A 738 -1.41 -4.11 -16.00
N SER A 739 -0.75 -5.17 -16.50
CA SER A 739 -0.27 -5.23 -17.88
C SER A 739 -0.23 -6.67 -18.39
N ALA A 740 -0.90 -6.93 -19.52
CA ALA A 740 -0.86 -8.23 -20.20
C ALA A 740 0.35 -8.40 -21.15
N ARG A 741 1.31 -7.46 -21.15
CA ARG A 741 2.41 -7.38 -22.13
C ARG A 741 3.14 -8.70 -22.36
N ASP A 742 3.43 -9.42 -21.28
CA ASP A 742 4.20 -10.66 -21.32
C ASP A 742 3.31 -11.91 -21.49
N LEU A 743 2.04 -11.74 -21.88
CA LEU A 743 1.02 -12.78 -22.04
C LEU A 743 0.58 -12.84 -23.52
N PRO A 744 1.31 -13.55 -24.40
CA PRO A 744 1.05 -13.52 -25.84
C PRO A 744 -0.32 -14.08 -26.25
N TYR A 745 -0.80 -15.15 -25.62
CA TYR A 745 -2.14 -15.70 -25.91
C TYR A 745 -3.24 -14.70 -25.50
N VAL A 746 -3.11 -14.11 -24.31
CA VAL A 746 -4.08 -13.12 -23.80
C VAL A 746 -4.06 -11.85 -24.64
N CYS A 747 -2.88 -11.34 -25.00
CA CYS A 747 -2.74 -10.19 -25.89
C CYS A 747 -3.41 -10.43 -27.24
N GLY A 748 -3.23 -11.62 -27.84
CA GLY A 748 -3.88 -11.97 -29.10
C GLY A 748 -5.42 -11.94 -28.99
N ARG A 749 -5.98 -12.42 -27.88
CA ARG A 749 -7.43 -12.36 -27.62
C ARG A 749 -7.92 -10.92 -27.41
N ILE A 750 -7.18 -10.11 -26.67
CA ILE A 750 -7.50 -8.69 -26.44
C ILE A 750 -7.49 -7.92 -27.77
N GLU A 751 -6.46 -8.08 -28.59
CA GLU A 751 -6.36 -7.40 -29.88
C GLU A 751 -7.50 -7.80 -30.82
N ALA A 752 -7.91 -9.07 -30.83
CA ALA A 752 -9.03 -9.55 -31.63
C ALA A 752 -10.37 -8.90 -31.23
N VAL A 753 -10.56 -8.58 -29.94
CA VAL A 753 -11.76 -7.88 -29.45
C VAL A 753 -11.70 -6.38 -29.81
N VAL A 754 -10.58 -5.71 -29.56
CA VAL A 754 -10.41 -4.27 -29.84
C VAL A 754 -10.49 -3.96 -31.34
N PHE A 755 -9.89 -4.82 -32.17
CA PHE A 755 -9.85 -4.66 -33.63
C PHE A 755 -10.83 -5.60 -34.35
N GLY A 756 -11.93 -5.96 -33.70
CA GLY A 756 -12.94 -6.85 -34.26
C GLY A 756 -13.51 -6.33 -35.58
N THR A 757 -14.05 -7.24 -36.40
CA THR A 757 -14.52 -6.95 -37.75
C THR A 757 -15.83 -6.13 -37.73
N PRO A 758 -15.86 -4.91 -38.31
CA PRO A 758 -17.05 -4.04 -38.29
C PRO A 758 -18.32 -4.69 -38.83
N GLY A 759 -18.20 -5.42 -39.95
CA GLY A 759 -19.33 -6.08 -40.60
C GLY A 759 -19.98 -7.19 -39.78
N ILE A 760 -19.36 -7.60 -38.67
CA ILE A 760 -19.89 -8.55 -37.69
C ILE A 760 -20.40 -7.78 -36.46
N LEU A 761 -19.57 -6.90 -35.90
CA LEU A 761 -19.86 -6.19 -34.65
C LEU A 761 -21.07 -5.25 -34.74
N LEU A 762 -21.34 -4.70 -35.92
CA LEU A 762 -22.46 -3.77 -36.17
C LEU A 762 -23.77 -4.48 -36.55
N ARG A 763 -23.80 -5.83 -36.54
CA ARG A 763 -25.03 -6.59 -36.75
C ARG A 763 -25.91 -6.56 -35.51
N GLU A 764 -27.20 -6.81 -35.71
CA GLU A 764 -28.13 -7.05 -34.61
C GLU A 764 -27.78 -8.36 -33.89
N PRO A 765 -27.93 -8.42 -32.55
CA PRO A 765 -27.66 -9.63 -31.80
C PRO A 765 -28.76 -10.68 -32.05
N PRO A 766 -28.44 -11.99 -31.92
CA PRO A 766 -29.34 -13.07 -32.36
C PRO A 766 -30.67 -13.15 -31.59
N THR A 767 -31.82 -13.04 -32.24
CA THR A 767 -33.11 -13.10 -31.51
C THR A 767 -33.53 -14.50 -31.07
N ASP A 768 -32.90 -15.55 -31.62
CA ASP A 768 -33.18 -16.95 -31.32
C ASP A 768 -32.83 -17.35 -29.88
N THR A 769 -33.83 -17.78 -29.11
CA THR A 769 -33.73 -18.09 -27.68
C THR A 769 -32.65 -19.13 -27.38
N GLU A 770 -32.56 -20.21 -28.17
CA GLU A 770 -31.58 -21.28 -27.95
C GLU A 770 -30.14 -20.76 -28.10
N LEU A 771 -29.90 -19.91 -29.11
CA LEU A 771 -28.61 -19.28 -29.32
C LEU A 771 -28.30 -18.21 -28.25
N ARG A 772 -29.31 -17.50 -27.71
CA ARG A 772 -29.11 -16.58 -26.58
C ARG A 772 -28.69 -17.31 -25.32
N ASP A 773 -29.35 -18.42 -25.01
CA ASP A 773 -29.03 -19.26 -23.86
C ASP A 773 -27.62 -19.87 -24.00
N ALA A 774 -27.23 -20.23 -25.22
CA ALA A 774 -25.89 -20.71 -25.54
C ALA A 774 -24.80 -19.65 -25.38
N ILE A 775 -25.07 -18.38 -25.72
CA ILE A 775 -24.17 -17.25 -25.45
C ILE A 775 -24.09 -17.00 -23.94
N GLY A 776 -25.25 -16.86 -23.29
CA GLY A 776 -25.37 -16.64 -21.85
C GLY A 776 -24.44 -15.53 -21.33
N PRO A 777 -23.77 -15.73 -20.18
CA PRO A 777 -22.83 -14.75 -19.61
C PRO A 777 -21.48 -14.67 -20.36
N CYS A 778 -21.27 -15.47 -21.42
CA CYS A 778 -20.00 -15.50 -22.14
C CYS A 778 -19.97 -14.43 -23.24
N ILE A 779 -19.90 -13.16 -22.85
CA ILE A 779 -19.82 -12.00 -23.75
C ILE A 779 -18.44 -11.34 -23.59
N GLU A 780 -17.78 -11.00 -24.70
CA GLU A 780 -16.51 -10.25 -24.66
C GLU A 780 -16.74 -8.82 -24.14
N ASP A 781 -15.96 -8.39 -23.14
CA ASP A 781 -15.99 -7.02 -22.64
C ASP A 781 -15.04 -6.12 -23.44
N TYR A 782 -15.61 -5.23 -24.25
CA TYR A 782 -14.84 -4.29 -25.07
C TYR A 782 -14.07 -3.27 -24.22
N CYS A 783 -14.67 -2.77 -23.14
CA CYS A 783 -14.05 -1.75 -22.29
C CYS A 783 -12.85 -2.32 -21.55
N TYR A 784 -12.97 -3.55 -21.02
CA TYR A 784 -11.87 -4.30 -20.45
C TYR A 784 -10.75 -4.55 -21.46
N ALA A 785 -11.09 -5.02 -22.67
CA ALA A 785 -10.10 -5.30 -23.72
C ALA A 785 -9.36 -4.03 -24.13
N LEU A 786 -10.08 -2.92 -24.32
CA LEU A 786 -9.49 -1.62 -24.68
C LEU A 786 -8.53 -1.10 -23.60
N LYS A 787 -8.97 -1.10 -22.33
CA LYS A 787 -8.13 -0.70 -21.18
C LYS A 787 -6.86 -1.54 -21.13
N THR A 788 -6.99 -2.86 -21.26
CA THR A 788 -5.87 -3.79 -21.15
C THR A 788 -4.91 -3.66 -22.35
N TYR A 789 -5.43 -3.51 -23.58
CA TYR A 789 -4.62 -3.26 -24.78
C TYR A 789 -3.73 -2.03 -24.63
N VAL A 790 -4.29 -0.93 -24.12
CA VAL A 790 -3.54 0.32 -23.88
C VAL A 790 -2.49 0.12 -22.78
N ASN A 791 -2.82 -0.60 -21.71
CA ASN A 791 -1.92 -0.86 -20.58
C ASN A 791 -0.78 -1.87 -20.89
N THR A 792 -0.83 -2.56 -22.03
CA THR A 792 0.31 -3.41 -22.46
C THR A 792 1.52 -2.60 -22.93
N ALA A 793 1.37 -1.30 -23.20
CA ALA A 793 2.45 -0.44 -23.69
C ALA A 793 3.65 -0.34 -22.74
N SER A 794 4.86 -0.29 -23.30
CA SER A 794 6.15 -0.18 -22.61
C SER A 794 6.41 1.17 -21.96
N ASP A 795 5.97 2.22 -22.64
CA ASP A 795 6.13 3.60 -22.21
C ASP A 795 4.94 4.46 -22.65
N ALA A 796 4.95 5.73 -22.26
CA ALA A 796 3.88 6.66 -22.59
C ALA A 796 3.74 6.92 -24.11
N SER A 797 4.82 6.83 -24.88
CA SER A 797 4.79 7.06 -26.33
C SER A 797 4.15 5.89 -27.06
N GLU A 798 4.50 4.65 -26.70
CA GLU A 798 3.85 3.44 -27.20
C GLU A 798 2.37 3.44 -26.79
N ARG A 799 2.07 3.83 -25.55
CA ARG A 799 0.69 3.92 -25.06
C ARG A 799 -0.14 4.87 -25.91
N ASP A 800 0.35 6.08 -26.14
CA ASP A 800 -0.36 7.06 -26.95
C ASP A 800 -0.52 6.58 -28.41
N THR A 801 0.47 5.86 -28.95
CA THR A 801 0.38 5.21 -30.27
C THR A 801 -0.72 4.14 -30.32
N ARG A 802 -0.82 3.31 -29.28
CA ARG A 802 -1.88 2.30 -29.14
C ARG A 802 -3.25 2.95 -29.01
N VAL A 803 -3.37 4.01 -28.20
CA VAL A 803 -4.64 4.76 -28.07
C VAL A 803 -5.06 5.33 -29.41
N ARG A 804 -4.15 5.98 -30.16
CA ARG A 804 -4.46 6.49 -31.51
C ARG A 804 -4.94 5.38 -32.44
N LYS A 805 -4.27 4.24 -32.46
CA LYS A 805 -4.65 3.10 -33.31
C LYS A 805 -6.04 2.57 -32.95
N ALA A 806 -6.33 2.38 -31.67
CA ALA A 806 -7.63 1.93 -31.19
C ALA A 806 -8.73 2.97 -31.46
N TRP A 807 -8.45 4.25 -31.23
CA TRP A 807 -9.35 5.37 -31.48
C TRP A 807 -9.77 5.45 -32.94
N ARG A 808 -8.80 5.39 -33.87
CA ARG A 808 -9.07 5.39 -35.31
C ARG A 808 -9.94 4.22 -35.72
N HIS A 809 -9.62 3.01 -35.26
CA HIS A 809 -10.46 1.85 -35.55
C HIS A 809 -11.88 2.02 -35.01
N ALA A 810 -12.03 2.52 -33.78
CA ALA A 810 -13.33 2.71 -33.15
C ALA A 810 -14.17 3.76 -33.90
N VAL A 811 -13.62 4.95 -34.11
CA VAL A 811 -14.32 6.07 -34.77
C VAL A 811 -14.57 5.77 -36.25
N ASP A 812 -13.54 5.36 -37.00
CA ASP A 812 -13.62 5.25 -38.45
C ASP A 812 -14.29 3.95 -38.91
N ASN A 813 -14.13 2.85 -38.16
CA ASN A 813 -14.62 1.53 -38.58
C ASN A 813 -15.79 1.00 -37.75
N LEU A 814 -15.87 1.29 -36.45
CA LEU A 814 -16.90 0.74 -35.55
C LEU A 814 -18.10 1.67 -35.31
N SER A 815 -18.19 2.79 -36.03
CA SER A 815 -19.34 3.71 -35.98
C SER A 815 -20.33 3.48 -37.14
N GLY A 816 -19.88 2.86 -38.23
CA GLY A 816 -20.67 2.57 -39.43
C GLY A 816 -21.38 3.79 -40.03
N ASP A 817 -22.42 3.54 -40.83
CA ASP A 817 -23.33 4.59 -41.34
C ASP A 817 -24.39 5.01 -40.31
N GLN A 818 -24.35 4.44 -39.09
CA GLN A 818 -25.36 4.66 -38.05
C GLN A 818 -25.15 5.97 -37.28
N MET A 819 -23.90 6.43 -37.19
CA MET A 819 -23.52 7.66 -36.48
C MET A 819 -22.90 8.65 -37.47
N THR A 820 -23.26 9.92 -37.34
CA THR A 820 -22.49 11.00 -37.97
C THR A 820 -21.10 11.07 -37.34
N LYS A 821 -20.15 11.70 -38.04
CA LYS A 821 -18.79 11.86 -37.54
C LYS A 821 -18.74 12.56 -36.16
N SER A 822 -19.58 13.57 -35.94
CA SER A 822 -19.65 14.26 -34.64
C SER A 822 -20.16 13.34 -33.54
N GLU A 823 -21.24 12.60 -33.79
CA GLU A 823 -21.81 11.65 -32.83
C GLU A 823 -20.83 10.52 -32.49
N SER A 824 -20.10 10.02 -33.49
CA SER A 824 -19.08 8.99 -33.27
C SER A 824 -17.96 9.46 -32.35
N LEU A 825 -17.49 10.70 -32.52
CA LEU A 825 -16.43 11.27 -31.68
C LEU A 825 -16.90 11.41 -30.23
N ASP A 826 -18.12 11.90 -30.01
CA ASP A 826 -18.67 12.05 -28.66
C ASP A 826 -18.89 10.69 -27.98
N TYR A 827 -19.53 9.73 -28.67
CA TYR A 827 -19.79 8.39 -28.15
C TYR A 827 -18.51 7.65 -27.75
N TRP A 828 -17.50 7.66 -28.63
CA TRP A 828 -16.23 7.00 -28.35
C TRP A 828 -15.40 7.76 -27.32
N SER A 829 -15.50 9.10 -27.24
CA SER A 829 -14.82 9.87 -26.17
C SER A 829 -15.28 9.45 -24.78
N TYR A 830 -16.59 9.25 -24.61
CA TYR A 830 -17.18 8.78 -23.37
C TYR A 830 -16.82 7.32 -23.09
N THR A 831 -16.84 6.47 -24.11
CA THR A 831 -16.48 5.05 -23.97
C THR A 831 -15.01 4.89 -23.57
N PHE A 832 -14.09 5.62 -24.20
CA PHE A 832 -12.66 5.58 -23.84
C PHE A 832 -12.44 6.19 -22.46
N SER A 833 -12.93 7.40 -22.20
CA SER A 833 -12.58 8.16 -20.99
C SER A 833 -13.35 7.69 -19.75
N SER A 834 -14.67 7.50 -19.86
CA SER A 834 -15.54 7.22 -18.72
C SER A 834 -15.74 5.73 -18.47
N ARG A 835 -15.91 4.92 -19.52
CA ARG A 835 -16.18 3.48 -19.37
C ARG A 835 -14.90 2.64 -19.28
N ALA A 836 -13.96 2.85 -20.21
CA ALA A 836 -12.69 2.12 -20.24
C ALA A 836 -11.59 2.76 -19.38
N ASN A 837 -11.80 4.00 -18.88
CA ASN A 837 -10.81 4.76 -18.12
C ASN A 837 -9.45 4.91 -18.84
N VAL A 838 -9.52 5.10 -20.17
CA VAL A 838 -8.38 5.34 -21.05
C VAL A 838 -8.26 6.83 -21.32
N LYS A 839 -7.13 7.41 -20.93
CA LYS A 839 -6.84 8.81 -21.22
C LYS A 839 -6.50 9.00 -22.71
N LEU A 840 -7.18 9.95 -23.35
CA LEU A 840 -6.93 10.30 -24.74
C LEU A 840 -5.67 11.20 -24.87
N PRO A 841 -4.82 11.00 -25.89
CA PRO A 841 -3.78 11.94 -26.29
C PRO A 841 -4.38 13.29 -26.70
N LEU A 842 -3.65 14.40 -26.51
CA LEU A 842 -4.20 15.73 -26.76
C LEU A 842 -4.53 16.01 -28.22
N ASP A 843 -3.81 15.39 -29.16
CA ASP A 843 -4.16 15.44 -30.58
C ASP A 843 -5.52 14.78 -30.84
N VAL A 844 -5.83 13.66 -30.18
CA VAL A 844 -7.13 12.99 -30.26
C VAL A 844 -8.22 13.79 -29.55
N GLU A 845 -7.93 14.34 -28.36
CA GLU A 845 -8.87 15.22 -27.65
C GLU A 845 -9.22 16.48 -28.47
N SER A 846 -8.29 16.98 -29.30
CA SER A 846 -8.52 18.14 -30.15
C SER A 846 -9.48 17.88 -31.32
N GLU A 847 -9.74 16.62 -31.65
CA GLU A 847 -10.73 16.24 -32.67
C GLU A 847 -12.16 16.29 -32.13
N LEU A 848 -12.34 16.30 -30.81
CA LEU A 848 -13.65 16.33 -30.20
C LEU A 848 -14.37 17.64 -30.54
N PRO A 849 -15.67 17.58 -30.89
CA PRO A 849 -16.42 18.79 -31.15
C PRO A 849 -16.39 19.71 -29.94
N SER A 850 -16.24 21.02 -30.18
CA SER A 850 -16.40 22.03 -29.14
C SER A 850 -17.73 21.81 -28.44
N ARG A 851 -17.70 21.71 -27.10
CA ARG A 851 -18.88 21.53 -26.24
C ARG A 851 -20.05 22.35 -26.79
N LEU A 852 -21.12 21.69 -27.22
CA LEU A 852 -22.31 22.37 -27.76
C LEU A 852 -22.69 23.47 -26.77
N GLN A 853 -22.74 24.72 -27.23
CA GLN A 853 -23.31 25.79 -26.41
C GLN A 853 -24.75 25.39 -26.10
N PRO A 854 -25.19 25.49 -24.84
CA PRO A 854 -26.56 25.12 -24.49
C PRO A 854 -27.50 25.99 -25.32
N VAL A 855 -28.26 25.36 -26.20
CA VAL A 855 -29.30 26.00 -27.00
C VAL A 855 -30.54 26.08 -26.13
N LEU A 856 -31.10 27.28 -25.96
CA LEU A 856 -32.42 27.44 -25.34
C LEU A 856 -33.44 26.71 -26.23
N PRO A 857 -34.26 25.79 -25.68
CA PRO A 857 -35.31 25.16 -26.46
C PRO A 857 -36.29 26.24 -26.96
N ASP A 858 -36.84 26.06 -28.15
CA ASP A 858 -37.96 26.89 -28.62
C ASP A 858 -39.12 26.72 -27.63
N VAL A 859 -39.60 27.84 -27.09
CA VAL A 859 -40.70 27.86 -26.12
C VAL A 859 -42.00 28.01 -26.91
N ASP A 860 -42.88 27.02 -26.82
CA ASP A 860 -44.18 27.05 -27.50
C ASP A 860 -45.09 28.20 -27.01
N ASP A 861 -44.94 28.62 -25.74
CA ASP A 861 -45.70 29.73 -25.13
C ASP A 861 -44.81 30.57 -24.19
N PRO A 862 -44.47 31.83 -24.54
CA PRO A 862 -43.57 32.69 -23.77
C PRO A 862 -44.13 33.12 -22.40
N ASP A 863 -45.42 32.91 -22.14
CA ASP A 863 -46.06 33.32 -20.88
C ASP A 863 -46.13 32.20 -19.82
N LEU A 864 -45.70 30.97 -20.15
CA LEU A 864 -45.65 29.83 -19.24
C LEU A 864 -44.22 29.57 -18.73
N PRO A 865 -43.98 29.59 -17.40
CA PRO A 865 -42.67 29.25 -16.84
C PRO A 865 -42.35 27.78 -17.18
N THR A 866 -41.40 27.59 -18.10
CA THR A 866 -40.91 26.26 -18.47
C THR A 866 -39.59 26.01 -17.75
N GLU A 867 -39.51 24.92 -16.99
CA GLU A 867 -38.29 24.58 -16.24
C GLU A 867 -37.17 24.18 -17.21
N TRP A 868 -36.24 25.10 -17.46
CA TRP A 868 -35.06 24.84 -18.27
C TRP A 868 -33.97 24.22 -17.41
N ASN A 869 -33.73 22.91 -17.61
CA ASN A 869 -32.68 22.22 -16.89
C ASN A 869 -31.40 22.15 -17.74
N LEU A 870 -30.46 23.06 -17.45
CA LEU A 870 -29.09 23.08 -17.98
C LEU A 870 -28.34 21.75 -17.78
N TYR A 871 -28.77 20.94 -16.81
CA TYR A 871 -28.14 19.68 -16.44
C TYR A 871 -28.76 18.46 -17.11
N LEU A 872 -29.91 18.55 -17.79
CA LEU A 872 -30.43 17.41 -18.57
C LEU A 872 -29.51 17.03 -19.76
N GLN A 873 -28.67 17.93 -20.24
CA GLN A 873 -27.63 17.64 -21.24
C GLN A 873 -26.29 17.17 -20.63
N SER A 874 -26.11 17.26 -19.30
CA SER A 874 -24.81 16.98 -18.64
C SER A 874 -24.88 15.98 -17.49
N ASP A 875 -26.06 15.63 -17.01
CA ASP A 875 -26.27 14.49 -16.13
C ASP A 875 -26.32 13.22 -16.98
N GLY A 876 -25.49 12.25 -16.61
CA GLY A 876 -25.32 10.97 -17.31
C GLY A 876 -26.58 10.07 -17.38
N ILE A 877 -27.77 10.60 -17.14
CA ILE A 877 -29.06 9.91 -17.14
C ILE A 877 -29.64 9.79 -18.56
N LEU A 878 -29.16 10.57 -19.55
CA LEU A 878 -29.65 10.48 -20.93
C LEU A 878 -29.03 9.34 -21.76
N TRP A 879 -27.98 8.67 -21.27
CA TRP A 879 -27.27 7.65 -22.05
C TRP A 879 -27.94 6.27 -22.06
N ASP A 880 -28.90 6.01 -21.16
CA ASP A 880 -29.85 4.90 -21.31
C ASP A 880 -30.85 5.14 -22.45
N LYS A 881 -30.87 6.35 -23.04
CA LYS A 881 -31.60 6.69 -24.28
C LYS A 881 -30.70 7.10 -25.45
N GLY A 882 -29.37 6.95 -25.32
CA GLY A 882 -28.37 7.29 -26.34
C GLY A 882 -28.17 8.81 -26.57
N PRO A 883 -27.07 9.22 -27.24
CA PRO A 883 -26.73 10.63 -27.54
C PRO A 883 -27.72 11.35 -28.45
N ASN A 884 -28.76 10.66 -28.89
CA ASN A 884 -29.54 11.12 -30.02
C ASN A 884 -30.73 11.94 -29.53
N ASN A 885 -30.99 13.03 -30.22
CA ASN A 885 -32.25 13.78 -30.24
C ASN A 885 -33.47 12.87 -30.55
N GLY A 886 -33.82 11.92 -29.67
CA GLY A 886 -34.91 10.97 -29.81
C GLY A 886 -34.72 9.86 -30.87
N ARG A 887 -33.52 9.62 -31.39
CA ARG A 887 -33.26 8.57 -32.41
C ARG A 887 -32.69 7.30 -31.76
N GLU A 888 -33.47 6.21 -31.70
CA GLU A 888 -32.98 4.91 -31.21
C GLU A 888 -31.87 4.38 -32.15
N ILE A 889 -30.65 4.23 -31.63
CA ILE A 889 -29.60 3.47 -32.33
C ILE A 889 -29.94 1.99 -32.13
N PRO A 890 -30.07 1.19 -33.20
CA PRO A 890 -30.34 -0.24 -33.07
C PRO A 890 -29.28 -0.91 -32.18
N ALA A 891 -29.71 -1.73 -31.23
CA ALA A 891 -28.79 -2.47 -30.38
C ALA A 891 -27.96 -3.43 -31.24
N THR A 892 -26.65 -3.23 -31.29
CA THR A 892 -25.72 -4.10 -32.04
C THR A 892 -25.02 -5.08 -31.11
N ILE A 893 -24.31 -6.05 -31.68
CA ILE A 893 -23.40 -6.94 -30.92
C ILE A 893 -22.37 -6.10 -30.14
N LEU A 894 -21.81 -5.06 -30.75
CA LEU A 894 -20.88 -4.15 -30.09
C LEU A 894 -21.50 -3.43 -28.89
N THR A 895 -22.77 -3.02 -29.00
CA THR A 895 -23.51 -2.42 -27.88
C THR A 895 -23.59 -3.36 -26.67
N GLN A 896 -23.75 -4.67 -26.90
CA GLN A 896 -23.73 -5.68 -25.83
C GLN A 896 -22.34 -5.81 -25.19
N MET A 897 -21.30 -5.82 -26.01
CA MET A 897 -19.90 -5.92 -25.55
C MET A 897 -19.43 -4.69 -24.76
N ILE A 898 -19.99 -3.50 -25.04
CA ILE A 898 -19.64 -2.26 -24.33
C ILE A 898 -20.44 -2.12 -23.03
N ASN A 899 -21.72 -2.49 -23.01
CA ASN A 899 -22.61 -2.26 -21.86
C ASN A 899 -22.52 -3.36 -20.79
N HIS A 900 -21.85 -4.49 -21.07
CA HIS A 900 -21.73 -5.63 -20.17
C HIS A 900 -23.04 -5.95 -19.41
N GLY A 901 -24.17 -6.04 -20.15
CA GLY A 901 -25.49 -6.18 -19.53
C GLY A 901 -26.66 -5.53 -20.28
N GLY A 902 -26.67 -5.53 -21.62
CA GLY A 902 -27.77 -4.94 -22.39
C GLY A 902 -29.13 -5.67 -22.20
N PRO A 903 -30.20 -5.26 -22.90
CA PRO A 903 -31.63 -5.62 -22.64
C PRO A 903 -32.00 -7.11 -22.64
N TRP A 904 -31.01 -7.98 -22.81
CA TRP A 904 -31.09 -9.41 -22.70
C TRP A 904 -31.09 -9.90 -21.25
N PHE A 905 -30.74 -9.01 -20.31
CA PHE A 905 -30.84 -9.15 -18.86
C PHE A 905 -32.21 -8.72 -18.29
N ALA A 906 -33.27 -8.65 -19.11
CA ALA A 906 -34.62 -8.72 -18.55
C ALA A 906 -34.82 -10.15 -18.02
N PRO A 907 -35.31 -10.33 -16.79
CA PRO A 907 -35.28 -11.63 -16.12
C PRO A 907 -36.08 -12.64 -16.91
N THR A 908 -35.36 -13.51 -17.62
CA THR A 908 -35.96 -14.67 -18.27
C THR A 908 -36.21 -15.71 -17.19
N ILE A 909 -37.08 -16.68 -17.46
CA ILE A 909 -37.56 -17.68 -16.50
C ILE A 909 -36.42 -18.48 -15.81
N ILE A 910 -35.18 -18.38 -16.31
CA ILE A 910 -33.94 -18.87 -15.70
C ILE A 910 -33.57 -18.10 -14.41
N ASP A 911 -33.92 -16.81 -14.29
CA ASP A 911 -33.64 -15.99 -13.09
C ASP A 911 -34.53 -16.35 -11.90
N ASN A 912 -35.67 -17.01 -12.11
CA ASN A 912 -36.49 -17.51 -11.00
C ASN A 912 -36.00 -18.84 -10.42
N GLN A 913 -34.94 -19.46 -10.98
CA GLN A 913 -34.36 -20.70 -10.45
C GLN A 913 -32.82 -20.73 -10.42
N SER A 914 -32.14 -19.63 -10.75
CA SER A 914 -30.69 -19.54 -10.66
C SER A 914 -30.29 -18.26 -9.93
N PRO A 915 -29.56 -18.34 -8.78
CA PRO A 915 -29.22 -17.18 -7.96
C PRO A 915 -28.00 -16.45 -8.54
N TRP A 916 -28.16 -15.88 -9.72
CA TRP A 916 -27.26 -14.85 -10.24
C TRP A 916 -27.92 -13.51 -9.91
N ASP A 917 -27.24 -12.68 -9.12
CA ASP A 917 -27.63 -11.31 -8.74
C ASP A 917 -28.72 -11.10 -7.68
N ASP A 918 -28.56 -11.75 -6.52
CA ASP A 918 -28.98 -11.13 -5.23
C ASP A 918 -27.88 -11.31 -4.17
N GLY A 919 -26.75 -10.64 -4.40
CA GLY A 919 -25.60 -10.62 -3.50
C GLY A 919 -25.28 -9.21 -3.05
N VAL A 920 -25.83 -8.81 -1.91
CA VAL A 920 -25.42 -7.64 -1.14
C VAL A 920 -23.90 -7.56 -1.09
N TRP A 921 -23.33 -6.52 -1.69
CA TRP A 921 -21.93 -6.14 -1.50
C TRP A 921 -21.70 -5.82 -0.02
N LEU A 922 -21.20 -6.81 0.73
CA LEU A 922 -20.35 -6.55 1.87
C LEU A 922 -18.92 -6.76 1.39
N GLU A 923 -18.19 -5.65 1.30
CA GLU A 923 -16.76 -5.63 1.08
C GLU A 923 -16.07 -6.66 2.00
N PRO A 924 -15.24 -7.59 1.51
CA PRO A 924 -14.24 -8.20 2.36
C PRO A 924 -13.25 -7.08 2.71
N PRO A 925 -12.92 -6.85 3.99
CA PRO A 925 -11.90 -5.86 4.35
C PRO A 925 -10.61 -6.25 3.63
N THR A 926 -10.14 -5.33 2.79
CA THR A 926 -8.86 -5.39 2.08
C THR A 926 -7.73 -5.30 3.09
N HIS A 927 -7.51 -6.38 3.84
CA HIS A 927 -6.26 -6.58 4.53
C HIS A 927 -5.25 -6.98 3.46
N THR A 928 -4.56 -5.98 2.92
CA THR A 928 -3.25 -6.20 2.33
C THR A 928 -2.35 -6.76 3.43
N TRP A 929 -1.86 -8.00 3.25
CA TRP A 929 -0.91 -8.63 4.17
C TRP A 929 0.46 -7.98 3.96
N ASN A 930 0.58 -6.71 4.34
CA ASN A 930 1.86 -6.08 4.58
C ASN A 930 2.42 -6.72 5.85
N PHE A 931 3.38 -7.63 5.68
CA PHE A 931 4.34 -7.93 6.73
C PHE A 931 4.85 -6.59 7.28
N TRP A 932 4.77 -6.44 8.61
CA TRP A 932 4.99 -5.24 9.46
C TRP A 932 3.76 -4.37 9.77
N PRO A 933 3.27 -4.34 11.03
CA PRO A 933 2.29 -3.37 11.45
C PRO A 933 2.98 -2.01 11.63
N MET A 934 2.84 -1.12 10.65
CA MET A 934 3.05 0.31 10.86
C MET A 934 1.73 1.05 10.63
N LYS A 935 0.98 1.19 11.73
CA LYS A 935 0.33 2.41 12.25
C LYS A 935 -0.81 1.98 13.16
N GLY A 936 -0.69 2.40 14.42
CA GLY A 936 -1.66 2.10 15.45
C GLY A 936 -2.94 2.91 15.28
N ASP A 937 -4.04 2.29 15.71
CA ASP A 937 -4.97 2.85 16.67
C ASP A 937 -5.52 1.65 17.47
N LEU A 938 -5.28 1.63 18.78
CA LEU A 938 -5.93 0.69 19.71
C LEU A 938 -7.32 1.24 20.03
N PRO A 939 -8.39 0.42 20.03
CA PRO A 939 -9.67 0.86 20.54
C PRO A 939 -9.57 0.98 22.07
N VAL A 940 -9.94 2.16 22.58
CA VAL A 940 -10.27 2.35 23.99
C VAL A 940 -11.68 1.80 24.21
N SER A 941 -11.81 0.98 25.26
CA SER A 941 -13.00 0.30 25.80
C SER A 941 -13.62 -0.81 24.97
#